data_AF-A0A2N2NC66-F1
#
_entry.id   AF-A0A2N2NC66-F1
#
_cell.length_a   1.000
_cell.length_b   1.000
_cell.length_c   1.000
_cell.angle_alpha   90.00
_cell.angle_beta   90.00
_cell.angle_gamma   90.00
#
_symmetry.space_group_name_H-M   'P 1'
#
loop_
_entity.id
_entity.type
_entity.pdbx_description
1 polymer ?
#
loop_
_entity_poly.entity_id
_entity_poly.type
_entity_poly.pdbx_seq_one_letter_code
_entity_poly.pdbx_strand_id
1 'polypeptide(L)'
;MRSGIWRVILLFLAICMTAGILDHSTAQADNTIILSALGTPYFQSFDSLSNTTESDSLPIGWLISESGSNANNRYLASNGNSGIGDTYSFGLTGSTERALGSVQDNNLVPAFGASFTNHTGGVIKSLTIKYTGEEWRLARTGRIDKIIFELSTNATSLIDGNWAEYEELTFVTPFKDSVGAKDGNLPRHRLDKLFTITGLTIAPGETFWIRWRDHNDALGKNDGLAVDDFSLIPNGVDNAPTLVTNTPADTSVNVQLDANLSFTFSEPVILSEGWLSLSCSISKQHAYSVSGGPITFSVDPNLDFKNGDICSITIFSEKVSDQDAADPPDLLDKEYSFSFSALPLPDDAPIISNLSPANNAIAVSLDSLLSVQFSEPVAVTPGWFLISCTSSGLHMADISGGPMIFTLTPQNRFHYDENCALTIIAQKVSDLDLDDPPDNMPSDFSVTFSTLTNPDTAPFLQSSIPSNDTDSVPLDQAIELTFNEPVAIDSRALTITCSSGEGYTFSISGGPSTFLVKPDHKFVYDDNCSLTIAAQYVTDLDLIDPPDAMLLDQIINFKTVENHDAAPNVTKILPADGATNVAVDSEIRVEFSEDIRVDNSWAELKCSLSGEHTFVTSGTSQTKVIKPDVNFANNESCLLTLFASKIHDQDSKDPPDEMDNNFSISFSTAPPTDQPPTVVEVFPPNNATDIPVDQRISITFSEPVNIHLDWIDFSCIKGGVYSFQNEGGPIKYIISTELDFTYADTCTVNLKADKIYDMDEVDPPDFMSKDYSFTFSTRKSPDGFAAPTVVNDETLTPHDNQTLNESLNHLFVQFSKDVLHDGTDDAANNPLNYRLLEWGVNQTFDTPNCETTKADDKRVTINSIQYDSASFTADLSINYGVNLPKGTYRLIICGAHTIRDLAGTPLNDGADSVITFSISTNGGTGDPDSGGFTSDNGFDQGNGINIPSATNNNFTSSMPLIPVTGFRQGVITQLEPQQISYTHFGEEWLEVPALALETAIIGVPKENDNWDVTWLGSQIGWLEGSAQLGYKGNSVLTAHVWDALNQPGPFYGLDKLKYGDKVILHAWGQAYVYEVREVFSVKPENVKAMMKHQEKAWLTLVTCQGYDENSGEYQRRVLVRAVLMEVK
;
A
#
# COMPACT_ATOMS: atom_id res chain seq x y z
N MET A 1 -17.44 74.47 -10.65
CA MET A 1 -16.81 74.24 -9.32
C MET A 1 -16.78 72.74 -9.11
N ARG A 2 -15.69 72.05 -8.74
CA ARG A 2 -14.24 72.35 -8.68
C ARG A 2 -13.51 71.00 -8.92
N SER A 3 -12.50 70.96 -9.80
CA SER A 3 -11.40 69.96 -9.91
C SER A 3 -11.73 68.45 -9.80
N GLY A 4 -11.50 67.60 -10.81
CA GLY A 4 -11.00 67.85 -12.17
C GLY A 4 -10.75 66.53 -12.94
N ILE A 5 -11.06 66.51 -14.23
CA ILE A 5 -10.77 65.41 -15.17
C ILE A 5 -10.06 66.03 -16.38
N TRP A 6 -8.77 65.72 -16.59
CA TRP A 6 -8.06 65.69 -17.89
C TRP A 6 -6.56 65.34 -17.69
N ARG A 7 -5.97 64.66 -18.69
CA ARG A 7 -4.73 63.83 -18.67
C ARG A 7 -5.01 62.38 -18.26
N VAL A 8 -4.88 61.35 -19.11
CA VAL A 8 -4.25 61.21 -20.46
C VAL A 8 -2.76 61.56 -20.48
N ILE A 9 -1.92 60.51 -20.48
CA ILE A 9 -0.48 60.48 -20.77
C ILE A 9 0.46 61.10 -19.69
N LEU A 10 1.55 60.36 -19.40
CA LEU A 10 2.78 60.66 -18.62
C LEU A 10 2.79 60.55 -17.07
N LEU A 11 3.92 59.98 -16.58
CA LEU A 11 4.50 59.90 -15.21
C LEU A 11 3.91 58.82 -14.26
N PHE A 12 4.68 57.96 -13.58
CA PHE A 12 6.14 57.62 -13.52
C PHE A 12 6.26 56.07 -13.47
N LEU A 13 7.33 55.34 -13.85
CA LEU A 13 8.62 55.61 -14.51
C LEU A 13 9.73 56.38 -13.76
N ALA A 14 10.61 55.66 -13.02
CA ALA A 14 12.09 55.83 -12.97
C ALA A 14 12.77 54.78 -12.04
N ILE A 15 14.04 54.42 -12.33
CA ILE A 15 14.85 53.33 -11.71
C ILE A 15 14.37 51.92 -12.12
N CYS A 16 15.08 51.16 -12.97
CA CYS A 16 16.35 51.43 -13.64
C CYS A 16 16.32 50.99 -15.12
N MET A 17 16.66 51.92 -16.03
CA MET A 17 16.92 51.59 -17.43
C MET A 17 18.34 51.04 -17.55
N THR A 18 18.50 49.82 -18.03
CA THR A 18 19.67 49.35 -18.82
C THR A 18 19.42 47.94 -19.41
N ALA A 19 18.22 47.71 -19.96
CA ALA A 19 18.07 46.67 -20.98
C ALA A 19 18.70 47.26 -22.26
N GLY A 20 19.94 46.86 -22.51
CA GLY A 20 20.73 47.39 -23.63
C GLY A 20 20.10 47.07 -24.98
N ILE A 21 20.63 47.75 -25.99
CA ILE A 21 20.67 47.22 -27.35
C ILE A 21 21.09 45.75 -27.24
N LEU A 22 20.22 44.82 -27.59
CA LEU A 22 20.67 43.47 -27.89
C LEU A 22 21.51 43.61 -29.15
N ASP A 23 22.83 43.65 -28.95
CA ASP A 23 23.78 43.49 -30.03
C ASP A 23 23.34 42.27 -30.84
N HIS A 24 23.42 42.38 -32.17
CA HIS A 24 23.79 41.21 -32.96
C HIS A 24 25.23 40.83 -32.55
N SER A 25 25.35 40.21 -31.37
CA SER A 25 26.30 39.13 -31.22
C SER A 25 25.80 38.03 -32.14
N THR A 26 26.19 38.16 -33.41
CA THR A 26 26.47 36.98 -34.21
C THR A 26 27.25 36.06 -33.29
N ALA A 27 26.72 34.87 -33.00
CA ALA A 27 27.50 33.84 -32.36
C ALA A 27 28.74 33.65 -33.23
N GLN A 28 29.87 34.18 -32.76
CA GLN A 28 31.14 34.04 -33.45
C GLN A 28 31.51 32.59 -33.21
N ALA A 29 31.21 31.75 -34.22
CA ALA A 29 31.37 30.31 -34.14
C ALA A 29 32.74 29.98 -33.54
N ASP A 30 32.77 29.01 -32.61
CA ASP A 30 33.99 28.62 -31.91
C ASP A 30 35.10 28.38 -32.93
N ASN A 31 36.11 29.24 -32.88
CA ASN A 31 37.07 29.39 -33.96
C ASN A 31 38.20 28.35 -33.80
N THR A 32 37.81 27.08 -33.78
CA THR A 32 38.60 25.88 -33.45
C THR A 32 38.31 24.80 -34.50
N ILE A 33 39.28 23.94 -34.77
CA ILE A 33 39.12 22.82 -35.70
C ILE A 33 38.51 21.64 -34.95
N ILE A 34 37.36 21.16 -35.42
CA ILE A 34 36.72 19.97 -34.86
C ILE A 34 37.38 18.72 -35.43
N LEU A 35 37.89 17.87 -34.54
CA LEU A 35 38.31 16.51 -34.87
C LEU A 35 37.13 15.58 -34.59
N SER A 36 36.57 14.95 -35.64
CA SER A 36 35.29 14.22 -35.57
C SER A 36 35.41 12.70 -35.56
N ALA A 37 36.61 12.14 -35.72
CA ALA A 37 36.87 10.69 -35.72
C ALA A 37 38.33 10.43 -35.32
N LEU A 38 38.61 9.29 -34.70
CA LEU A 38 39.98 8.82 -34.49
C LEU A 38 40.56 8.29 -35.82
N GLY A 39 41.88 8.18 -35.90
CA GLY A 39 42.61 7.74 -37.10
C GLY A 39 42.51 8.66 -38.33
N THR A 40 41.63 9.67 -38.30
CA THR A 40 41.29 10.49 -39.47
C THR A 40 42.13 11.76 -39.54
N PRO A 41 42.88 12.01 -40.64
CA PRO A 41 43.72 13.19 -40.79
C PRO A 41 42.92 14.47 -41.07
N TYR A 42 43.17 15.52 -40.28
CA TYR A 42 42.99 16.91 -40.70
C TYR A 42 44.13 17.34 -41.63
N PHE A 43 43.85 18.22 -42.62
CA PHE A 43 44.83 18.74 -43.58
C PHE A 43 44.71 20.27 -43.75
N GLN A 44 45.84 20.95 -43.96
CA GLN A 44 45.91 22.38 -44.29
C GLN A 44 47.11 22.70 -45.20
N SER A 45 46.87 23.09 -46.46
CA SER A 45 47.90 23.46 -47.44
C SER A 45 48.17 24.97 -47.58
N PHE A 46 47.43 25.80 -46.83
CA PHE A 46 47.56 27.27 -46.82
C PHE A 46 47.42 28.03 -48.16
N ASP A 47 47.17 27.35 -49.28
CA ASP A 47 46.90 27.93 -50.62
C ASP A 47 45.79 29.02 -50.65
N SER A 48 44.94 29.06 -49.62
CA SER A 48 43.88 30.06 -49.46
C SER A 48 44.37 31.42 -48.92
N LEU A 49 45.63 31.54 -48.48
CA LEU A 49 46.20 32.78 -47.96
C LEU A 49 46.36 33.84 -49.05
N SER A 50 46.26 35.12 -48.67
CA SER A 50 46.47 36.25 -49.58
C SER A 50 47.86 36.19 -50.23
N ASN A 51 47.90 36.39 -51.55
CA ASN A 51 49.10 36.33 -52.38
C ASN A 51 49.57 37.70 -52.92
N THR A 52 48.87 38.78 -52.56
CA THR A 52 49.07 40.12 -53.17
C THR A 52 48.93 41.29 -52.19
N THR A 53 48.20 41.16 -51.09
CA THR A 53 48.00 42.23 -50.09
C THR A 53 48.15 41.72 -48.66
N GLU A 54 48.36 42.63 -47.71
CA GLU A 54 48.19 42.35 -46.27
C GLU A 54 46.78 41.81 -45.99
N SER A 55 46.67 40.81 -45.12
CA SER A 55 45.40 40.18 -44.75
C SER A 55 45.43 39.59 -43.35
N ASP A 56 44.25 39.46 -42.76
CA ASP A 56 43.90 38.81 -41.50
C ASP A 56 43.00 37.57 -41.74
N SER A 57 42.72 37.23 -43.00
CA SER A 57 41.91 36.07 -43.38
C SER A 57 42.76 34.80 -43.35
N LEU A 58 42.56 33.97 -42.34
CA LEU A 58 43.22 32.67 -42.14
C LEU A 58 42.21 31.52 -42.38
N PRO A 59 42.69 30.28 -42.56
CA PRO A 59 41.84 29.09 -42.50
C PRO A 59 41.13 28.97 -41.13
N ILE A 60 39.99 28.27 -41.10
CA ILE A 60 39.21 28.11 -39.85
C ILE A 60 40.07 27.45 -38.78
N GLY A 61 40.04 28.02 -37.57
CA GLY A 61 40.83 27.57 -36.42
C GLY A 61 42.33 27.87 -36.47
N TRP A 62 42.84 28.52 -37.51
CA TRP A 62 44.21 29.04 -37.56
C TRP A 62 44.26 30.51 -37.12
N LEU A 63 45.30 30.82 -36.34
CA LEU A 63 45.51 32.14 -35.73
C LEU A 63 46.96 32.58 -35.90
N ILE A 64 47.17 33.89 -35.79
CA ILE A 64 48.48 34.53 -35.69
C ILE A 64 48.49 35.46 -34.49
N SER A 65 49.65 35.61 -33.85
CA SER A 65 49.84 36.50 -32.72
C SER A 65 51.21 37.13 -32.77
N GLU A 66 51.24 38.45 -32.63
CA GLU A 66 52.44 39.25 -32.71
C GLU A 66 52.61 40.13 -31.48
N SER A 67 53.85 40.28 -31.02
CA SER A 67 54.19 41.16 -29.92
C SER A 67 55.40 42.03 -30.25
N GLY A 68 55.37 43.30 -29.86
CA GLY A 68 56.41 44.27 -30.17
C GLY A 68 55.86 45.61 -30.64
N SER A 69 56.70 46.49 -31.17
CA SER A 69 56.30 47.86 -31.56
C SER A 69 55.58 47.94 -32.91
N ASN A 70 55.68 46.89 -33.73
CA ASN A 70 55.12 46.85 -35.08
C ASN A 70 53.95 45.85 -35.21
N ALA A 71 53.52 45.23 -34.12
CA ALA A 71 52.50 44.17 -34.12
C ALA A 71 51.15 44.69 -34.65
N ASN A 72 50.61 43.99 -35.65
CA ASN A 72 49.30 44.26 -36.21
C ASN A 72 48.38 43.01 -36.19
N ASN A 73 48.92 41.81 -35.91
CA ASN A 73 48.22 40.52 -36.01
C ASN A 73 47.61 40.29 -37.40
N ARG A 74 48.34 40.66 -38.46
CA ARG A 74 48.02 40.42 -39.86
C ARG A 74 49.23 39.74 -40.51
N TYR A 75 49.06 39.18 -41.69
CA TYR A 75 50.16 38.63 -42.48
C TYR A 75 50.31 39.35 -43.82
N LEU A 76 51.54 39.42 -44.33
CA LEU A 76 51.86 40.02 -45.61
C LEU A 76 52.25 38.97 -46.66
N ALA A 77 51.81 39.13 -47.91
CA ALA A 77 52.26 38.27 -49.01
C ALA A 77 53.73 38.57 -49.37
N SER A 78 54.59 37.55 -49.37
CA SER A 78 56.05 37.72 -49.56
C SER A 78 56.68 36.58 -50.36
N ASN A 79 57.72 36.89 -51.14
CA ASN A 79 58.58 35.91 -51.80
C ASN A 79 59.97 35.82 -51.13
N GLY A 80 60.05 36.21 -49.85
CA GLY A 80 61.32 36.24 -49.11
C GLY A 80 62.19 37.48 -49.34
N ASN A 81 61.73 38.47 -50.13
CA ASN A 81 62.50 39.69 -50.41
C ASN A 81 62.60 40.64 -49.19
N SER A 82 61.53 40.76 -48.40
CA SER A 82 61.50 41.47 -47.12
C SER A 82 62.31 40.72 -46.07
N GLY A 83 62.95 41.46 -45.17
CA GLY A 83 63.50 40.94 -43.93
C GLY A 83 63.08 41.80 -42.75
N ILE A 84 61.94 42.49 -42.84
CA ILE A 84 61.31 43.18 -41.72
C ILE A 84 60.59 42.12 -40.88
N GLY A 85 60.64 42.24 -39.55
CA GLY A 85 59.87 41.35 -38.69
C GLY A 85 58.37 41.50 -38.98
N ASP A 86 57.72 40.40 -39.36
CA ASP A 86 56.31 40.32 -39.77
C ASP A 86 55.88 38.83 -39.81
N THR A 87 54.56 38.59 -39.81
CA THR A 87 53.99 37.30 -40.20
C THR A 87 53.76 37.29 -41.72
N TYR A 88 54.03 36.18 -42.41
CA TYR A 88 54.04 36.14 -43.87
C TYR A 88 53.25 34.98 -44.46
N SER A 89 52.54 35.29 -45.54
CA SER A 89 52.07 34.34 -46.56
C SER A 89 53.17 34.22 -47.60
N PHE A 90 54.06 33.24 -47.41
CA PHE A 90 55.20 33.02 -48.27
C PHE A 90 54.81 32.28 -49.55
N GLY A 91 55.53 32.55 -50.64
CA GLY A 91 55.28 31.93 -51.95
C GLY A 91 55.78 32.81 -53.08
N LEU A 92 56.08 32.23 -54.26
CA LEU A 92 56.53 33.01 -55.43
C LEU A 92 55.53 34.12 -55.79
N THR A 93 55.99 35.24 -56.36
CA THR A 93 55.13 36.42 -56.60
C THR A 93 53.93 36.09 -57.49
N GLY A 94 52.71 36.20 -56.95
CA GLY A 94 51.46 35.85 -57.65
C GLY A 94 51.10 34.36 -57.66
N SER A 95 51.90 33.48 -57.03
CA SER A 95 51.55 32.07 -56.78
C SER A 95 50.25 31.95 -55.97
N THR A 96 49.49 30.89 -56.21
CA THR A 96 48.43 30.44 -55.30
C THR A 96 48.92 29.38 -54.33
N GLU A 97 50.04 28.71 -54.62
CA GLU A 97 50.75 27.95 -53.59
C GLU A 97 51.31 28.94 -52.56
N ARG A 98 51.08 28.63 -51.28
CA ARG A 98 51.41 29.50 -50.15
C ARG A 98 51.74 28.72 -48.88
N ALA A 99 52.85 29.09 -48.23
CA ALA A 99 53.23 28.61 -46.91
C ALA A 99 52.98 29.70 -45.84
N LEU A 100 52.49 29.32 -44.64
CA LEU A 100 52.35 30.24 -43.51
C LEU A 100 53.66 30.29 -42.72
N GLY A 101 54.24 31.48 -42.53
CA GLY A 101 55.53 31.60 -41.86
C GLY A 101 55.78 32.95 -41.22
N SER A 102 57.00 33.16 -40.73
CA SER A 102 57.40 34.40 -40.07
C SER A 102 58.81 34.86 -40.44
N VAL A 103 59.09 36.12 -40.11
CA VAL A 103 60.43 36.60 -39.79
C VAL A 103 60.33 37.31 -38.45
N GLN A 104 61.12 36.92 -37.46
CA GLN A 104 61.32 37.69 -36.24
C GLN A 104 62.37 38.80 -36.41
N ASP A 105 62.19 39.95 -35.76
CA ASP A 105 63.28 40.89 -35.48
C ASP A 105 63.14 41.59 -34.12
N ASN A 106 64.05 42.52 -33.80
CA ASN A 106 64.05 43.23 -32.52
C ASN A 106 62.75 44.02 -32.21
N ASN A 107 61.88 44.25 -33.18
CA ASN A 107 60.65 45.04 -33.05
C ASN A 107 59.38 44.17 -33.08
N LEU A 108 59.49 42.89 -33.42
CA LEU A 108 58.37 41.97 -33.58
C LEU A 108 58.75 40.53 -33.27
N VAL A 109 57.99 39.89 -32.37
CA VAL A 109 58.00 38.45 -32.11
C VAL A 109 56.68 37.86 -32.61
N PRO A 110 56.69 37.15 -33.75
CA PRO A 110 55.53 36.46 -34.31
C PRO A 110 55.41 35.02 -33.80
N ALA A 111 54.17 34.56 -33.69
CA ALA A 111 53.80 33.16 -33.50
C ALA A 111 52.52 32.87 -34.30
N PHE A 112 52.38 31.67 -34.82
CA PHE A 112 51.19 31.25 -35.57
C PHE A 112 50.86 29.80 -35.25
N GLY A 113 49.59 29.41 -35.36
CA GLY A 113 49.16 28.10 -34.88
C GLY A 113 47.67 27.88 -35.01
N ALA A 114 47.17 26.84 -34.36
CA ALA A 114 45.77 26.45 -34.45
C ALA A 114 45.22 25.83 -33.15
N SER A 115 43.91 25.98 -32.97
CA SER A 115 43.11 25.35 -31.93
C SER A 115 42.40 24.12 -32.49
N PHE A 116 42.36 23.04 -31.73
CA PHE A 116 41.68 21.79 -32.07
C PHE A 116 40.83 21.30 -30.91
N THR A 117 39.61 20.85 -31.19
CA THR A 117 38.67 20.31 -30.19
C THR A 117 38.36 18.86 -30.49
N ASN A 118 38.43 18.00 -29.47
CA ASN A 118 38.16 16.57 -29.59
C ASN A 118 36.65 16.29 -29.58
N HIS A 119 36.05 15.93 -30.72
CA HIS A 119 34.71 15.35 -30.83
C HIS A 119 34.78 13.95 -31.48
N THR A 120 35.80 13.16 -31.11
CA THR A 120 36.09 11.84 -31.70
C THR A 120 35.50 10.66 -30.93
N GLY A 121 34.60 10.88 -29.95
CA GLY A 121 34.09 9.85 -29.02
C GLY A 121 35.10 9.33 -28.00
N GLY A 122 36.31 9.03 -28.48
CA GLY A 122 37.44 8.54 -27.72
C GLY A 122 38.32 9.61 -27.04
N VAL A 123 39.16 9.15 -26.11
CA VAL A 123 40.22 9.96 -25.51
C VAL A 123 41.45 9.91 -26.42
N ILE A 124 41.89 11.06 -26.94
CA ILE A 124 43.11 11.13 -27.77
C ILE A 124 44.33 10.85 -26.88
N LYS A 125 45.05 9.77 -27.20
CA LYS A 125 46.27 9.30 -26.53
C LYS A 125 47.54 9.69 -27.27
N SER A 126 47.46 9.92 -28.58
CA SER A 126 48.57 10.43 -29.38
C SER A 126 48.12 11.22 -30.61
N LEU A 127 48.97 12.18 -31.01
CA LEU A 127 48.80 13.00 -32.20
C LEU A 127 49.95 12.74 -33.17
N THR A 128 49.66 12.25 -34.37
CA THR A 128 50.66 12.17 -35.44
C THR A 128 50.60 13.44 -36.27
N ILE A 129 51.67 14.24 -36.18
CA ILE A 129 51.81 15.53 -36.86
C ILE A 129 52.77 15.37 -38.02
N LYS A 130 52.38 15.87 -39.20
CA LYS A 130 53.25 16.00 -40.37
C LYS A 130 53.10 17.38 -41.00
N TYR A 131 54.19 17.99 -41.44
CA TYR A 131 54.16 19.19 -42.27
C TYR A 131 55.45 19.37 -43.09
N THR A 132 55.43 20.20 -44.12
CA THR A 132 56.63 20.66 -44.82
C THR A 132 57.14 21.94 -44.15
N GLY A 133 58.36 21.92 -43.60
CA GLY A 133 59.05 23.15 -43.21
C GLY A 133 59.79 23.76 -44.41
N GLU A 134 59.60 25.06 -44.67
CA GLU A 134 60.18 25.76 -45.81
C GLU A 134 61.00 27.01 -45.45
N GLU A 135 62.17 27.18 -46.07
CA GLU A 135 63.01 28.37 -45.99
C GLU A 135 62.75 29.29 -47.19
N TRP A 136 62.17 30.45 -46.90
CA TRP A 136 61.89 31.52 -47.87
C TRP A 136 62.89 32.66 -47.79
N ARG A 137 63.71 32.75 -46.74
CA ARG A 137 64.80 33.73 -46.67
C ARG A 137 65.92 33.31 -45.72
N LEU A 138 67.16 33.49 -46.14
CA LEU A 138 68.32 33.49 -45.23
C LEU A 138 68.70 34.93 -44.88
N ALA A 139 68.73 35.29 -43.59
CA ALA A 139 69.18 36.60 -43.13
C ALA A 139 70.71 36.68 -42.94
N ARG A 140 71.37 35.57 -42.61
CA ARG A 140 72.82 35.52 -42.36
C ARG A 140 73.42 34.14 -42.65
N THR A 141 74.55 34.10 -43.36
CA THR A 141 75.25 32.84 -43.67
C THR A 141 75.87 32.16 -42.45
N GLY A 142 75.93 30.83 -42.49
CA GLY A 142 76.52 29.99 -41.45
C GLY A 142 75.76 29.95 -40.10
N ARG A 143 74.57 30.54 -40.04
CA ARG A 143 73.66 30.52 -38.90
C ARG A 143 72.66 29.35 -39.03
N ILE A 144 72.05 28.94 -37.92
CA ILE A 144 70.88 28.05 -37.94
C ILE A 144 69.82 28.77 -37.13
N ASP A 145 68.75 29.18 -37.80
CA ASP A 145 67.54 29.68 -37.16
C ASP A 145 66.52 28.55 -36.98
N LYS A 146 65.46 28.78 -36.21
CA LYS A 146 64.38 27.82 -36.04
C LYS A 146 63.02 28.41 -35.71
N ILE A 147 61.97 27.79 -36.24
CA ILE A 147 60.60 27.92 -35.74
C ILE A 147 60.28 26.68 -34.89
N ILE A 148 60.03 26.90 -33.60
CA ILE A 148 59.83 25.85 -32.61
C ILE A 148 58.37 25.41 -32.63
N PHE A 149 58.14 24.11 -32.84
CA PHE A 149 56.81 23.52 -32.67
C PHE A 149 56.53 23.30 -31.19
N GLU A 150 55.38 23.81 -30.75
CA GLU A 150 54.90 23.75 -29.38
C GLU A 150 53.45 23.26 -29.33
N LEU A 151 53.10 22.43 -28.35
CA LEU A 151 51.72 22.02 -28.07
C LEU A 151 51.35 22.33 -26.61
N SER A 152 50.11 22.75 -26.38
CA SER A 152 49.53 23.00 -25.07
C SER A 152 48.11 22.41 -24.98
N THR A 153 47.81 21.71 -23.89
CA THR A 153 46.46 21.20 -23.56
C THR A 153 45.71 22.10 -22.58
N ASN A 154 46.26 23.26 -22.21
CA ASN A 154 45.63 24.22 -21.29
C ASN A 154 45.76 25.68 -21.75
N ALA A 155 46.12 25.90 -23.01
CA ALA A 155 46.07 27.21 -23.63
C ALA A 155 44.63 27.54 -24.05
N THR A 156 44.30 28.82 -24.01
CA THR A 156 43.10 29.45 -24.55
C THR A 156 43.40 30.42 -25.69
N SER A 157 44.69 30.69 -25.95
CA SER A 157 45.17 31.49 -27.08
C SER A 157 46.62 31.13 -27.43
N LEU A 158 47.16 31.70 -28.52
CA LEU A 158 48.56 31.51 -28.91
C LEU A 158 49.60 32.07 -27.92
N ILE A 159 49.21 32.77 -26.85
CA ILE A 159 50.14 33.48 -25.93
C ILE A 159 50.00 33.12 -24.45
N ASP A 160 49.07 32.23 -24.08
CA ASP A 160 48.82 31.78 -22.70
C ASP A 160 49.07 30.26 -22.54
N GLY A 161 48.88 29.70 -21.34
CA GLY A 161 49.03 28.26 -21.09
C GLY A 161 50.49 27.76 -21.01
N ASN A 162 50.63 26.45 -20.83
CA ASN A 162 51.90 25.73 -20.65
C ASN A 162 52.27 24.98 -21.94
N TRP A 163 53.33 25.41 -22.61
CA TRP A 163 53.74 24.87 -23.90
C TRP A 163 54.87 23.84 -23.75
N ALA A 164 54.65 22.65 -24.33
CA ALA A 164 55.69 21.64 -24.50
C ALA A 164 56.35 21.80 -25.87
N GLU A 165 57.67 21.98 -25.92
CA GLU A 165 58.46 22.03 -27.16
C GLU A 165 58.72 20.61 -27.69
N TYR A 166 58.59 20.40 -29.01
CA TYR A 166 58.91 19.13 -29.67
C TYR A 166 60.01 19.35 -30.73
N GLU A 167 61.24 18.97 -30.40
CA GLU A 167 62.42 19.21 -31.26
C GLU A 167 62.34 18.46 -32.60
N GLU A 168 61.76 17.25 -32.63
CA GLU A 168 61.54 16.50 -33.89
C GLU A 168 60.63 17.25 -34.87
N LEU A 169 59.64 17.99 -34.35
CA LEU A 169 58.75 18.85 -35.13
C LEU A 169 59.27 20.29 -35.27
N THR A 170 60.42 20.65 -34.70
CA THR A 170 60.99 22.00 -34.82
C THR A 170 61.75 22.13 -36.13
N PHE A 171 61.33 23.06 -37.00
CA PHE A 171 61.98 23.29 -38.29
C PHE A 171 63.12 24.29 -38.16
N VAL A 172 64.25 23.99 -38.80
CA VAL A 172 65.52 24.72 -38.66
C VAL A 172 66.07 25.04 -40.05
N THR A 173 66.79 26.16 -40.20
CA THR A 173 67.33 26.62 -41.50
C THR A 173 68.09 25.49 -42.23
N PRO A 174 67.60 25.00 -43.38
CA PRO A 174 68.25 23.95 -44.15
C PRO A 174 69.45 24.47 -44.97
N PHE A 175 69.41 25.68 -45.52
CA PHE A 175 70.41 26.18 -46.48
C PHE A 175 71.11 27.48 -46.03
N LYS A 176 72.45 27.47 -45.94
CA LYS A 176 73.19 28.45 -45.12
C LYS A 176 74.21 29.30 -45.89
N ASP A 177 74.23 29.18 -47.22
CA ASP A 177 75.35 29.64 -48.05
C ASP A 177 75.19 31.06 -48.63
N SER A 178 73.97 31.58 -48.78
CA SER A 178 73.74 32.91 -49.40
C SER A 178 72.57 33.70 -48.81
N VAL A 179 72.84 34.92 -48.34
CA VAL A 179 71.82 35.83 -47.78
C VAL A 179 70.80 36.27 -48.84
N GLY A 180 69.56 36.46 -48.41
CA GLY A 180 68.44 36.96 -49.21
C GLY A 180 67.35 35.91 -49.41
N ALA A 181 66.40 36.23 -50.29
CA ALA A 181 65.28 35.37 -50.64
C ALA A 181 65.72 33.95 -51.04
N LYS A 182 64.83 33.01 -50.76
CA LYS A 182 64.87 31.60 -51.13
C LYS A 182 63.51 31.26 -51.73
N ASP A 183 63.47 30.11 -52.38
CA ASP A 183 62.26 29.54 -52.95
C ASP A 183 62.01 28.24 -52.18
N GLY A 184 61.04 28.25 -51.27
CA GLY A 184 60.78 27.19 -50.29
C GLY A 184 60.51 25.85 -50.96
N ASN A 185 59.73 25.90 -52.05
CA ASN A 185 59.41 24.79 -52.95
C ASN A 185 60.62 24.01 -53.49
N LEU A 186 61.84 24.56 -53.46
CA LEU A 186 63.03 23.84 -53.93
C LEU A 186 63.50 22.81 -52.89
N PRO A 187 63.78 21.52 -53.26
CA PRO A 187 64.16 20.45 -52.32
C PRO A 187 65.40 20.66 -51.43
N ARG A 188 66.13 21.76 -51.61
CA ARG A 188 67.28 22.18 -50.76
C ARG A 188 66.91 23.22 -49.70
N HIS A 189 65.71 23.80 -49.79
CA HIS A 189 65.19 24.82 -48.89
C HIS A 189 63.98 24.33 -48.08
N ARG A 190 63.45 23.13 -48.34
CA ARG A 190 62.39 22.48 -47.56
C ARG A 190 62.81 21.15 -46.95
N LEU A 191 62.20 20.78 -45.83
CA LEU A 191 62.31 19.47 -45.18
C LEU A 191 60.96 19.06 -44.59
N ASP A 192 60.51 17.84 -44.92
CA ASP A 192 59.36 17.23 -44.27
C ASP A 192 59.64 16.96 -42.78
N LYS A 193 58.67 17.28 -41.93
CA LYS A 193 58.60 16.94 -40.52
C LYS A 193 57.50 15.91 -40.31
N LEU A 194 57.77 14.89 -39.49
CA LEU A 194 56.82 13.84 -39.10
C LEU A 194 57.18 13.36 -37.69
N PHE A 195 56.22 13.39 -36.77
CA PHE A 195 56.40 12.84 -35.42
C PHE A 195 55.04 12.46 -34.79
N THR A 196 55.04 11.44 -33.94
CA THR A 196 53.86 11.06 -33.14
C THR A 196 54.09 11.42 -31.69
N ILE A 197 53.34 12.41 -31.21
CA ILE A 197 53.32 12.86 -29.82
C ILE A 197 52.48 11.85 -29.02
N THR A 198 53.09 11.14 -28.07
CA THR A 198 52.44 10.10 -27.26
C THR A 198 52.27 10.49 -25.80
N GLY A 199 51.34 9.85 -25.08
CA GLY A 199 51.12 10.07 -23.65
C GLY A 199 50.18 11.24 -23.36
N LEU A 200 49.38 11.62 -24.36
CA LEU A 200 48.32 12.61 -24.21
C LEU A 200 47.11 11.98 -23.50
N THR A 201 46.27 12.82 -22.93
CA THR A 201 44.95 12.45 -22.40
C THR A 201 44.09 13.68 -22.62
N ILE A 202 43.55 13.79 -23.84
CA ILE A 202 42.64 14.86 -24.25
C ILE A 202 41.26 14.19 -24.38
N ALA A 203 40.37 14.45 -23.45
CA ALA A 203 39.03 13.87 -23.40
C ALA A 203 38.10 14.47 -24.48
N PRO A 204 36.98 13.82 -24.82
CA PRO A 204 35.93 14.44 -25.63
C PRO A 204 35.49 15.79 -25.05
N GLY A 205 35.24 16.76 -25.93
CA GLY A 205 34.96 18.16 -25.60
C GLY A 205 36.19 19.00 -25.25
N GLU A 206 37.33 18.41 -24.90
CA GLU A 206 38.54 19.17 -24.57
C GLU A 206 39.19 19.79 -25.81
N THR A 207 39.82 20.95 -25.61
CA THR A 207 40.50 21.71 -26.65
C THR A 207 41.99 21.79 -26.35
N PHE A 208 42.81 21.59 -27.38
CA PHE A 208 44.26 21.73 -27.34
C PHE A 208 44.75 22.65 -28.46
N TRP A 209 45.94 23.22 -28.27
CA TRP A 209 46.54 24.18 -29.19
C TRP A 209 47.91 23.71 -29.66
N ILE A 210 48.22 24.01 -30.92
CA ILE A 210 49.57 23.92 -31.47
C ILE A 210 50.03 25.29 -31.93
N ARG A 211 51.32 25.58 -31.87
CA ARG A 211 51.91 26.77 -32.49
C ARG A 211 53.34 26.55 -32.96
N TRP A 212 53.74 27.37 -33.92
CA TRP A 212 55.12 27.64 -34.28
C TRP A 212 55.49 29.01 -33.73
N ARG A 213 56.54 29.03 -32.93
CA ARG A 213 57.12 30.24 -32.35
C ARG A 213 58.51 30.45 -32.92
N ASP A 214 58.73 31.61 -33.52
CA ASP A 214 60.03 32.02 -34.03
C ASP A 214 61.05 32.13 -32.87
N HIS A 215 62.29 31.71 -33.09
CA HIS A 215 63.31 31.64 -32.04
C HIS A 215 64.31 32.78 -32.15
N ASN A 216 64.22 33.75 -31.24
CA ASN A 216 65.19 34.84 -31.17
C ASN A 216 66.59 34.32 -30.78
N ASP A 217 67.51 34.24 -31.74
CA ASP A 217 68.92 33.89 -31.51
C ASP A 217 69.80 35.06 -31.03
N ALA A 218 69.15 36.12 -30.53
CA ALA A 218 69.73 37.31 -29.91
C ALA A 218 70.67 38.15 -30.79
N LEU A 219 70.79 37.87 -32.10
CA LEU A 219 71.78 38.49 -32.98
C LEU A 219 71.27 38.90 -34.38
N GLY A 220 70.06 39.45 -34.46
CA GLY A 220 69.67 40.34 -35.57
C GLY A 220 68.25 40.16 -36.09
N LYS A 221 68.13 39.90 -37.39
CA LYS A 221 66.89 39.57 -38.10
C LYS A 221 66.91 38.08 -38.38
N ASN A 222 65.79 37.41 -38.14
CA ASN A 222 65.66 35.98 -38.33
C ASN A 222 65.51 35.59 -39.81
N ASP A 223 65.61 34.29 -40.07
CA ASP A 223 65.38 33.71 -41.38
C ASP A 223 63.85 33.69 -41.64
N GLY A 224 63.46 33.70 -42.91
CA GLY A 224 62.06 33.53 -43.30
C GLY A 224 61.74 32.05 -43.33
N LEU A 225 61.14 31.53 -42.27
CA LEU A 225 60.79 30.12 -42.13
C LEU A 225 59.27 29.95 -42.11
N ALA A 226 58.78 28.88 -42.73
CA ALA A 226 57.36 28.64 -42.94
C ALA A 226 56.95 27.17 -42.77
N VAL A 227 55.65 26.97 -42.70
CA VAL A 227 54.92 25.70 -42.58
C VAL A 227 53.96 25.59 -43.76
N ASP A 228 54.00 24.44 -44.42
CA ASP A 228 53.15 24.06 -45.55
C ASP A 228 52.75 22.57 -45.41
N ASP A 229 51.79 22.10 -46.23
CA ASP A 229 51.33 20.70 -46.26
C ASP A 229 51.00 20.10 -44.86
N PHE A 230 50.41 20.88 -43.96
CA PHE A 230 50.17 20.45 -42.58
C PHE A 230 49.11 19.33 -42.52
N SER A 231 49.32 18.35 -41.65
CA SER A 231 48.34 17.36 -41.26
C SER A 231 48.49 16.87 -39.83
N LEU A 232 47.37 16.48 -39.23
CA LEU A 232 47.25 15.99 -37.86
C LEU A 232 46.29 14.80 -37.84
N ILE A 233 46.74 13.66 -37.30
CA ILE A 233 45.90 12.48 -37.05
C ILE A 233 45.77 12.28 -35.53
N PRO A 234 44.55 12.33 -34.96
CA PRO A 234 44.30 11.92 -33.58
C PRO A 234 44.19 10.39 -33.48
N ASN A 235 44.80 9.80 -32.45
CA ASN A 235 44.78 8.36 -32.21
C ASN A 235 44.46 8.12 -30.72
N GLY A 236 43.60 7.16 -30.44
CA GLY A 236 43.04 6.92 -29.11
C GLY A 236 42.51 5.50 -28.97
N VAL A 237 41.59 5.33 -28.03
CA VAL A 237 40.69 4.17 -27.96
C VAL A 237 39.30 4.74 -28.17
N ASP A 238 38.56 4.13 -29.09
CA ASP A 238 37.18 4.48 -29.38
C ASP A 238 36.21 3.98 -28.29
N ASN A 239 35.03 4.60 -28.19
CA ASN A 239 33.94 4.13 -27.34
C ASN A 239 32.62 4.17 -28.14
N ALA A 240 31.77 3.18 -27.94
CA ALA A 240 30.43 3.15 -28.53
C ALA A 240 29.67 4.46 -28.25
N PRO A 241 28.92 5.00 -29.23
CA PRO A 241 28.10 6.16 -29.00
C PRO A 241 27.10 5.91 -27.85
N THR A 242 26.85 6.94 -27.06
CA THR A 242 25.93 6.91 -25.90
C THR A 242 24.94 8.07 -25.97
N LEU A 243 23.77 7.93 -25.36
CA LEU A 243 22.82 9.05 -25.22
C LEU A 243 23.19 9.91 -24.01
N VAL A 244 23.63 11.14 -24.25
CA VAL A 244 24.09 12.08 -23.21
C VAL A 244 22.94 12.88 -22.61
N THR A 245 21.99 13.34 -23.44
CA THR A 245 20.78 14.03 -22.96
C THR A 245 19.57 13.74 -23.84
N ASN A 246 18.42 13.52 -23.22
CA ASN A 246 17.10 13.60 -23.83
C ASN A 246 16.27 14.73 -23.23
N THR A 247 15.52 15.42 -24.09
CA THR A 247 14.46 16.37 -23.71
C THR A 247 13.18 15.96 -24.44
N PRO A 248 12.04 15.74 -23.77
CA PRO A 248 11.86 15.72 -22.32
C PRO A 248 12.71 14.64 -21.64
N ALA A 249 13.09 14.88 -20.37
CA ALA A 249 13.83 13.92 -19.56
C ALA A 249 12.94 12.72 -19.18
N ASP A 250 13.54 11.60 -18.77
CA ASP A 250 12.75 10.43 -18.33
C ASP A 250 11.90 10.78 -17.10
N THR A 251 10.68 10.24 -17.06
CA THR A 251 9.61 10.50 -16.08
C THR A 251 9.18 11.96 -15.96
N SER A 252 9.59 12.84 -16.88
CA SER A 252 9.15 14.25 -16.85
C SER A 252 7.63 14.39 -17.03
N VAL A 253 7.05 15.35 -16.33
CA VAL A 253 5.62 15.64 -16.33
C VAL A 253 5.35 17.03 -16.93
N ASN A 254 4.09 17.30 -17.30
CA ASN A 254 3.64 18.59 -17.81
C ASN A 254 4.32 19.03 -19.13
N VAL A 255 4.73 18.06 -19.95
CA VAL A 255 5.29 18.32 -21.28
C VAL A 255 4.21 19.00 -22.14
N GLN A 256 4.58 20.11 -22.79
CA GLN A 256 3.67 20.86 -23.64
C GLN A 256 3.20 20.02 -24.82
N LEU A 257 1.98 20.26 -25.31
CA LEU A 257 1.38 19.43 -26.34
C LEU A 257 2.12 19.54 -27.69
N ASP A 258 2.69 20.70 -27.97
CA ASP A 258 3.51 21.03 -29.15
C ASP A 258 5.03 20.86 -28.91
N ALA A 259 5.43 20.08 -27.90
CA ALA A 259 6.83 19.92 -27.54
C ALA A 259 7.63 19.08 -28.53
N ASN A 260 8.60 19.71 -29.20
CA ASN A 260 9.66 19.00 -29.90
C ASN A 260 10.56 18.24 -28.92
N LEU A 261 10.98 17.05 -29.33
CA LEU A 261 11.96 16.24 -28.60
C LEU A 261 13.38 16.58 -29.06
N SER A 262 14.37 16.39 -28.20
CA SER A 262 15.79 16.62 -28.53
C SER A 262 16.67 15.54 -27.92
N PHE A 263 17.60 15.02 -28.71
CA PHE A 263 18.52 13.93 -28.32
C PHE A 263 19.96 14.31 -28.67
N THR A 264 20.86 14.24 -27.69
CA THR A 264 22.30 14.52 -27.85
C THR A 264 23.08 13.26 -27.56
N PHE A 265 23.95 12.86 -28.49
CA PHE A 265 24.84 11.70 -28.36
C PHE A 265 26.25 12.13 -27.89
N SER A 266 27.11 11.17 -27.51
CA SER A 266 28.51 11.44 -27.13
C SER A 266 29.37 11.99 -28.27
N GLU A 267 28.93 11.76 -29.52
CA GLU A 267 29.71 12.02 -30.73
C GLU A 267 28.80 12.07 -31.99
N PRO A 268 29.35 12.37 -33.17
CA PRO A 268 28.62 12.35 -34.43
C PRO A 268 28.05 10.95 -34.77
N VAL A 269 26.73 10.84 -34.97
CA VAL A 269 26.06 9.57 -35.35
C VAL A 269 25.33 9.65 -36.69
N ILE A 270 25.14 8.49 -37.33
CA ILE A 270 24.22 8.23 -38.44
C ILE A 270 22.96 7.53 -37.89
N LEU A 271 21.80 8.11 -38.24
CA LEU A 271 20.49 7.58 -37.87
C LEU A 271 19.87 6.85 -39.07
N SER A 272 19.59 5.56 -38.90
CA SER A 272 18.88 4.75 -39.88
C SER A 272 17.35 4.96 -39.81
N GLU A 273 16.62 4.55 -40.85
CA GLU A 273 15.15 4.57 -40.82
C GLU A 273 14.62 3.70 -39.66
N GLY A 274 13.68 4.23 -38.88
CA GLY A 274 13.11 3.55 -37.72
C GLY A 274 13.98 3.53 -36.46
N TRP A 275 14.99 4.40 -36.35
CA TRP A 275 15.87 4.48 -35.17
C TRP A 275 15.19 4.85 -33.84
N LEU A 276 13.99 5.44 -33.90
CA LEU A 276 13.21 5.85 -32.74
C LEU A 276 11.77 5.35 -32.86
N SER A 277 11.23 4.85 -31.75
CA SER A 277 9.80 4.63 -31.56
C SER A 277 9.25 5.65 -30.57
N LEU A 278 8.13 6.28 -30.90
CA LEU A 278 7.37 7.18 -30.03
C LEU A 278 5.91 6.72 -30.02
N SER A 279 5.41 6.33 -28.85
CA SER A 279 4.03 5.84 -28.69
C SER A 279 3.43 6.29 -27.37
N CYS A 280 2.23 6.87 -27.41
CA CYS A 280 1.57 7.43 -26.24
C CYS A 280 0.23 6.75 -25.91
N SER A 281 -0.18 6.84 -24.64
CA SER A 281 -1.38 6.19 -24.12
C SER A 281 -2.67 6.59 -24.84
N ILE A 282 -2.83 7.85 -25.28
CA ILE A 282 -4.04 8.39 -25.90
C ILE A 282 -3.82 8.75 -27.38
N SER A 283 -2.74 9.46 -27.73
CA SER A 283 -2.41 9.82 -29.12
C SER A 283 -1.83 8.66 -29.95
N LYS A 284 -1.44 7.56 -29.29
CA LYS A 284 -0.89 6.33 -29.90
C LYS A 284 0.46 6.58 -30.58
N GLN A 285 0.78 5.84 -31.64
CA GLN A 285 2.09 5.89 -32.28
C GLN A 285 2.21 7.15 -33.14
N HIS A 286 3.30 7.89 -32.94
CA HIS A 286 3.60 9.11 -33.67
C HIS A 286 4.55 8.83 -34.84
N ALA A 287 4.20 9.35 -36.01
CA ALA A 287 5.20 9.62 -37.04
C ALA A 287 5.88 10.95 -36.72
N TYR A 288 7.17 11.06 -37.04
CA TYR A 288 7.99 12.23 -36.68
C TYR A 288 8.87 12.65 -37.86
N SER A 289 9.37 13.88 -37.80
CA SER A 289 10.45 14.37 -38.66
C SER A 289 11.70 14.65 -37.82
N VAL A 290 12.88 14.52 -38.42
CA VAL A 290 14.18 14.68 -37.74
C VAL A 290 14.95 15.82 -38.40
N SER A 291 15.54 16.69 -37.59
CA SER A 291 16.40 17.79 -38.02
C SER A 291 17.59 17.96 -37.07
N GLY A 292 18.60 18.76 -37.47
CA GLY A 292 19.85 18.88 -36.73
C GLY A 292 20.87 17.80 -37.12
N GLY A 293 21.64 17.32 -36.14
CA GLY A 293 22.77 16.42 -36.31
C GLY A 293 24.12 17.15 -36.56
N PRO A 294 25.25 16.42 -36.51
CA PRO A 294 25.33 14.97 -36.31
C PRO A 294 25.38 14.52 -34.84
N ILE A 295 25.49 15.45 -33.88
CA ILE A 295 25.57 15.15 -32.43
C ILE A 295 24.23 15.33 -31.73
N THR A 296 23.52 16.44 -31.99
CA THR A 296 22.21 16.75 -31.40
C THR A 296 21.12 16.78 -32.46
N PHE A 297 20.08 15.98 -32.30
CA PHE A 297 18.94 15.87 -33.22
C PHE A 297 17.65 16.35 -32.56
N SER A 298 16.92 17.21 -33.25
CA SER A 298 15.57 17.62 -32.89
C SER A 298 14.57 16.73 -33.63
N VAL A 299 13.64 16.13 -32.89
CA VAL A 299 12.58 15.28 -33.42
C VAL A 299 11.25 15.99 -33.18
N ASP A 300 10.54 16.27 -34.27
CA ASP A 300 9.27 16.98 -34.32
C ASP A 300 8.15 15.95 -34.62
N PRO A 301 7.28 15.61 -33.64
CA PRO A 301 6.14 14.73 -33.86
C PRO A 301 5.14 15.37 -34.83
N ASN A 302 4.70 14.63 -35.86
CA ASN A 302 3.78 15.16 -36.88
C ASN A 302 2.36 15.45 -36.36
N LEU A 303 2.09 15.19 -35.08
CA LEU A 303 0.84 15.45 -34.37
C LEU A 303 1.18 15.87 -32.93
N ASP A 304 0.56 16.95 -32.47
CA ASP A 304 0.63 17.38 -31.07
C ASP A 304 0.17 16.24 -30.12
N PHE A 305 0.77 16.18 -28.92
CA PHE A 305 0.32 15.31 -27.84
C PHE A 305 -1.07 15.72 -27.34
N LYS A 306 -1.71 14.85 -26.56
CA LYS A 306 -2.98 15.13 -25.90
C LYS A 306 -2.78 15.28 -24.39
N ASN A 307 -3.64 16.07 -23.78
CA ASN A 307 -3.78 16.12 -22.33
C ASN A 307 -3.99 14.69 -21.78
N GLY A 308 -3.22 14.31 -20.77
CA GLY A 308 -3.18 12.96 -20.19
C GLY A 308 -2.39 11.91 -20.96
N ASP A 309 -1.68 12.26 -22.05
CA ASP A 309 -0.79 11.31 -22.72
C ASP A 309 0.38 10.91 -21.80
N ILE A 310 0.62 9.62 -21.69
CA ILE A 310 1.86 9.04 -21.19
C ILE A 310 2.57 8.47 -22.42
N CYS A 311 3.66 9.12 -22.82
CA CYS A 311 4.45 8.78 -23.99
C CYS A 311 5.66 7.94 -23.60
N SER A 312 5.88 6.83 -24.30
CA SER A 312 7.08 6.00 -24.21
C SER A 312 7.92 6.20 -25.47
N ILE A 313 9.22 6.39 -25.28
CA ILE A 313 10.22 6.47 -26.34
C ILE A 313 11.16 5.27 -26.22
N THR A 314 11.56 4.72 -27.37
CA THR A 314 12.66 3.76 -27.47
C THR A 314 13.59 4.19 -28.60
N ILE A 315 14.89 4.29 -28.31
CA ILE A 315 15.96 4.49 -29.28
C ILE A 315 16.65 3.13 -29.48
N PHE A 316 16.62 2.62 -30.71
CA PHE A 316 17.15 1.30 -31.05
C PHE A 316 18.63 1.36 -31.39
N SER A 317 19.47 0.60 -30.69
CA SER A 317 20.92 0.64 -30.87
C SER A 317 21.37 0.20 -32.26
N GLU A 318 20.75 -0.86 -32.80
CA GLU A 318 21.00 -1.37 -34.16
C GLU A 318 20.57 -0.42 -35.30
N LYS A 319 20.17 0.81 -34.99
CA LYS A 319 19.76 1.86 -35.93
C LYS A 319 20.50 3.18 -35.73
N VAL A 320 21.37 3.27 -34.73
CA VAL A 320 22.22 4.42 -34.45
C VAL A 320 23.66 3.93 -34.45
N SER A 321 24.40 4.29 -35.50
CA SER A 321 25.85 4.08 -35.57
C SER A 321 26.57 5.40 -35.41
N ASP A 322 27.86 5.42 -35.06
CA ASP A 322 28.68 6.62 -35.22
C ASP A 322 28.91 6.98 -36.71
N GLN A 323 29.76 7.98 -36.96
CA GLN A 323 30.23 8.42 -38.29
C GLN A 323 31.70 8.05 -38.57
N ASP A 324 32.33 7.32 -37.66
CA ASP A 324 33.67 6.79 -37.80
C ASP A 324 33.65 5.63 -38.81
N ALA A 325 34.83 5.14 -39.21
CA ALA A 325 34.97 4.06 -40.19
C ALA A 325 36.18 3.16 -39.88
N ALA A 326 36.73 3.24 -38.66
CA ALA A 326 38.11 2.86 -38.37
C ALA A 326 38.32 1.95 -37.15
N ASP A 327 37.36 1.77 -36.23
CA ASP A 327 37.41 0.74 -35.18
C ASP A 327 36.01 0.45 -34.59
N PRO A 328 35.57 -0.81 -34.40
CA PRO A 328 34.38 -1.09 -33.59
C PRO A 328 34.65 -0.81 -32.10
N PRO A 329 33.64 -0.31 -31.35
CA PRO A 329 32.21 -0.61 -31.56
C PRO A 329 31.35 0.48 -32.25
N ASP A 330 31.05 0.27 -33.54
CA ASP A 330 30.28 1.15 -34.44
C ASP A 330 28.84 1.52 -34.00
N LEU A 331 28.27 0.85 -32.98
CA LEU A 331 26.83 0.91 -32.64
C LEU A 331 26.62 1.50 -31.25
N LEU A 332 25.50 2.21 -31.07
CA LEU A 332 25.07 2.75 -29.78
C LEU A 332 25.11 1.68 -28.67
N ASP A 333 25.67 2.04 -27.52
CA ASP A 333 26.06 1.12 -26.43
C ASP A 333 24.94 0.17 -25.97
N LYS A 334 23.69 0.63 -26.03
CA LYS A 334 22.47 -0.13 -25.71
C LYS A 334 21.22 0.56 -26.27
N GLU A 335 20.08 -0.11 -26.19
CA GLU A 335 18.79 0.54 -26.40
C GLU A 335 18.44 1.45 -25.22
N TYR A 336 17.88 2.63 -25.51
CA TYR A 336 17.41 3.56 -24.48
C TYR A 336 15.88 3.61 -24.52
N SER A 337 15.24 3.24 -23.41
CA SER A 337 13.80 3.39 -23.23
C SER A 337 13.50 4.28 -22.04
N PHE A 338 12.60 5.24 -22.23
CA PHE A 338 12.19 6.24 -21.22
C PHE A 338 10.78 6.75 -21.53
N SER A 339 10.19 7.50 -20.61
CA SER A 339 8.82 8.00 -20.72
C SER A 339 8.66 9.44 -20.26
N PHE A 340 7.56 10.07 -20.63
CA PHE A 340 7.12 11.36 -20.09
C PHE A 340 5.59 11.43 -20.09
N SER A 341 5.02 12.32 -19.28
CA SER A 341 3.62 12.72 -19.39
C SER A 341 3.48 14.10 -20.03
N ALA A 342 2.51 14.23 -20.93
CA ALA A 342 2.02 15.53 -21.38
C ALA A 342 1.38 16.30 -20.20
N LEU A 343 0.88 17.52 -20.49
CA LEU A 343 -0.04 18.22 -19.60
C LEU A 343 -1.17 17.28 -19.11
N PRO A 344 -1.64 17.40 -17.86
CA PRO A 344 -2.72 16.58 -17.33
C PRO A 344 -4.03 16.82 -18.11
N LEU A 345 -5.01 15.95 -17.89
CA LEU A 345 -6.37 16.25 -18.32
C LEU A 345 -6.83 17.55 -17.64
N PRO A 346 -7.45 18.50 -18.36
CA PRO A 346 -8.02 19.67 -17.73
C PRO A 346 -9.17 19.22 -16.83
N ASP A 347 -9.25 19.81 -15.63
CA ASP A 347 -10.29 19.49 -14.66
C ASP A 347 -11.69 19.97 -15.10
N ASP A 348 -12.72 19.24 -14.65
CA ASP A 348 -14.14 19.49 -14.89
C ASP A 348 -14.84 19.81 -13.55
N ALA A 349 -15.15 21.09 -13.30
CA ALA A 349 -15.74 21.59 -12.05
C ALA A 349 -16.84 20.68 -11.44
N PRO A 350 -16.90 20.54 -10.10
CA PRO A 350 -17.83 19.63 -9.45
C PRO A 350 -19.30 19.98 -9.73
N ILE A 351 -20.00 19.04 -10.37
CA ILE A 351 -21.43 19.10 -10.65
C ILE A 351 -22.20 18.03 -9.87
N ILE A 352 -23.52 18.20 -9.76
CA ILE A 352 -24.39 17.16 -9.22
C ILE A 352 -24.72 16.17 -10.35
N SER A 353 -24.26 14.92 -10.18
CA SER A 353 -24.51 13.84 -11.14
C SER A 353 -25.83 13.11 -10.85
N ASN A 354 -26.27 13.05 -9.59
CA ASN A 354 -27.53 12.42 -9.22
C ASN A 354 -28.13 12.97 -7.90
N LEU A 355 -29.46 12.91 -7.77
CA LEU A 355 -30.22 13.31 -6.58
C LEU A 355 -31.35 12.31 -6.32
N SER A 356 -31.56 12.00 -5.04
CA SER A 356 -32.75 11.28 -4.57
C SER A 356 -33.37 12.04 -3.40
N PRO A 357 -34.67 12.43 -3.45
CA PRO A 357 -35.58 12.32 -4.58
C PRO A 357 -35.11 13.12 -5.81
N ALA A 358 -35.51 12.65 -7.00
CA ALA A 358 -35.24 13.36 -8.25
C ALA A 358 -36.06 14.67 -8.35
N ASN A 359 -35.66 15.57 -9.25
CA ASN A 359 -36.38 16.83 -9.44
C ASN A 359 -37.83 16.60 -9.92
N ASN A 360 -38.78 17.24 -9.26
CA ASN A 360 -40.22 17.05 -9.37
C ASN A 360 -40.71 15.64 -9.00
N ALA A 361 -39.98 14.92 -8.14
CA ALA A 361 -40.50 13.70 -7.54
C ALA A 361 -41.79 13.99 -6.75
N ILE A 362 -42.78 13.11 -6.91
CA ILE A 362 -44.07 13.15 -6.20
C ILE A 362 -44.14 11.99 -5.21
N ALA A 363 -45.06 12.07 -4.25
CA ALA A 363 -45.30 11.02 -3.26
C ALA A 363 -44.06 10.62 -2.44
N VAL A 364 -43.16 11.59 -2.17
CA VAL A 364 -41.96 11.38 -1.36
C VAL A 364 -42.36 11.04 0.08
N SER A 365 -41.82 9.93 0.62
CA SER A 365 -42.11 9.49 1.98
C SER A 365 -41.68 10.54 3.02
N LEU A 366 -42.44 10.64 4.11
CA LEU A 366 -42.25 11.69 5.11
C LEU A 366 -40.93 11.57 5.89
N ASP A 367 -40.35 10.38 5.93
CA ASP A 367 -39.06 10.08 6.56
C ASP A 367 -37.95 9.84 5.50
N SER A 368 -38.10 10.36 4.28
CA SER A 368 -37.13 10.16 3.20
C SER A 368 -35.77 10.79 3.51
N LEU A 369 -34.73 9.97 3.45
CA LEU A 369 -33.35 10.43 3.35
C LEU A 369 -33.15 11.12 2.00
N LEU A 370 -32.46 12.27 1.99
CA LEU A 370 -32.09 12.96 0.75
C LEU A 370 -30.64 12.61 0.42
N SER A 371 -30.37 12.15 -0.80
CA SER A 371 -29.03 11.78 -1.27
C SER A 371 -28.57 12.74 -2.35
N VAL A 372 -27.37 13.31 -2.17
CA VAL A 372 -26.68 14.18 -3.14
C VAL A 372 -25.43 13.45 -3.62
N GLN A 373 -25.31 13.24 -4.92
CA GLN A 373 -24.13 12.63 -5.55
C GLN A 373 -23.50 13.64 -6.51
N PHE A 374 -22.20 13.87 -6.34
CA PHE A 374 -21.40 14.74 -7.20
C PHE A 374 -20.76 13.95 -8.37
N SER A 375 -20.14 14.65 -9.33
CA SER A 375 -19.30 14.06 -10.37
C SER A 375 -18.04 13.41 -9.79
N GLU A 376 -17.50 13.99 -8.71
CA GLU A 376 -16.26 13.56 -8.05
C GLU A 376 -16.32 13.74 -6.50
N PRO A 377 -15.24 13.42 -5.76
CA PRO A 377 -15.08 13.76 -4.34
C PRO A 377 -15.07 15.26 -4.05
N VAL A 378 -15.95 15.76 -3.18
CA VAL A 378 -16.01 17.17 -2.79
C VAL A 378 -15.82 17.41 -1.29
N ALA A 379 -15.19 18.54 -0.95
CA ALA A 379 -15.19 19.16 0.36
C ALA A 379 -16.41 20.07 0.51
N VAL A 380 -17.12 19.94 1.63
CA VAL A 380 -18.30 20.75 1.94
C VAL A 380 -18.13 21.51 3.25
N THR A 381 -18.52 22.79 3.26
CA THR A 381 -18.46 23.63 4.47
C THR A 381 -19.85 23.81 5.10
N PRO A 382 -19.95 24.12 6.42
CA PRO A 382 -21.25 24.27 7.08
C PRO A 382 -22.17 25.28 6.38
N GLY A 383 -23.40 24.84 6.08
CA GLY A 383 -24.37 25.62 5.29
C GLY A 383 -24.32 25.39 3.78
N TRP A 384 -23.72 24.29 3.30
CA TRP A 384 -23.66 23.94 1.88
C TRP A 384 -24.99 23.48 1.25
N PHE A 385 -26.03 23.27 2.04
CA PHE A 385 -27.38 22.97 1.56
C PHE A 385 -28.46 23.73 2.34
N LEU A 386 -29.65 23.82 1.75
CA LEU A 386 -30.87 24.35 2.34
C LEU A 386 -32.05 23.45 1.97
N ILE A 387 -32.84 23.02 2.96
CA ILE A 387 -34.11 22.31 2.75
C ILE A 387 -35.24 23.23 3.21
N SER A 388 -36.18 23.56 2.32
CA SER A 388 -37.30 24.48 2.59
C SER A 388 -38.61 23.93 2.04
N CYS A 389 -39.59 23.72 2.90
CA CYS A 389 -40.90 23.14 2.59
C CYS A 389 -42.05 24.12 2.86
N THR A 390 -43.18 23.94 2.18
CA THR A 390 -44.32 24.87 2.25
C THR A 390 -45.13 24.83 3.54
N SER A 391 -45.13 23.71 4.29
CA SER A 391 -45.91 23.55 5.52
C SER A 391 -45.03 23.43 6.76
N SER A 392 -44.02 22.55 6.71
CA SER A 392 -43.06 22.28 7.79
C SER A 392 -41.93 23.33 7.90
N GLY A 393 -41.66 24.09 6.83
CA GLY A 393 -40.70 25.20 6.83
C GLY A 393 -39.26 24.76 6.55
N LEU A 394 -38.28 25.27 7.33
CA LEU A 394 -36.86 24.93 7.12
C LEU A 394 -36.48 23.66 7.89
N HIS A 395 -35.87 22.70 7.21
CA HIS A 395 -35.33 21.49 7.85
C HIS A 395 -33.82 21.60 8.06
N MET A 396 -33.40 21.33 9.29
CA MET A 396 -32.03 20.90 9.58
C MET A 396 -31.89 19.42 9.22
N ALA A 397 -30.71 19.00 8.77
CA ALA A 397 -30.41 17.61 8.50
C ALA A 397 -29.03 17.21 9.01
N ASP A 398 -28.94 16.00 9.55
CA ASP A 398 -27.67 15.37 9.91
C ASP A 398 -27.00 14.82 8.64
N ILE A 399 -25.70 15.08 8.49
CA ILE A 399 -24.92 14.75 7.29
C ILE A 399 -24.15 13.46 7.55
N SER A 400 -24.23 12.52 6.62
CA SER A 400 -23.45 11.27 6.62
C SER A 400 -22.96 10.94 5.21
N GLY A 401 -21.97 10.04 5.11
CA GLY A 401 -21.28 9.76 3.84
C GLY A 401 -20.22 10.80 3.50
N GLY A 402 -20.10 11.12 2.22
CA GLY A 402 -19.00 11.86 1.63
C GLY A 402 -17.79 10.96 1.27
N PRO A 403 -16.84 11.46 0.46
CA PRO A 403 -16.84 12.78 -0.17
C PRO A 403 -17.63 12.88 -1.49
N MET A 404 -18.01 11.77 -2.14
CA MET A 404 -18.72 11.80 -3.44
C MET A 404 -20.26 11.72 -3.31
N ILE A 405 -20.76 11.00 -2.29
CA ILE A 405 -22.19 10.80 -2.03
C ILE A 405 -22.49 11.21 -0.59
N PHE A 406 -23.29 12.26 -0.39
CA PHE A 406 -23.76 12.71 0.92
C PHE A 406 -25.21 12.32 1.13
N THR A 407 -25.51 11.74 2.29
CA THR A 407 -26.87 11.46 2.75
C THR A 407 -27.24 12.46 3.84
N LEU A 408 -28.25 13.29 3.54
CA LEU A 408 -28.88 14.24 4.44
C LEU A 408 -30.08 13.55 5.10
N THR A 409 -30.06 13.45 6.43
CA THR A 409 -31.15 12.90 7.23
C THR A 409 -31.91 14.06 7.89
N PRO A 410 -33.10 14.45 7.42
CA PRO A 410 -33.88 15.51 8.05
C PRO A 410 -34.14 15.21 9.53
N GLN A 411 -33.80 16.15 10.42
CA GLN A 411 -33.94 15.96 11.87
C GLN A 411 -35.41 15.89 12.33
N ASN A 412 -36.31 16.48 11.52
CA ASN A 412 -37.75 16.35 11.66
C ASN A 412 -38.31 15.77 10.35
N ARG A 413 -39.28 14.86 10.47
CA ARG A 413 -40.08 14.34 9.35
C ARG A 413 -40.81 15.44 8.59
N PHE A 414 -41.05 15.21 7.30
CA PHE A 414 -41.90 16.07 6.49
C PHE A 414 -43.40 15.93 6.84
N HIS A 415 -44.21 16.87 6.37
CA HIS A 415 -45.68 16.82 6.43
C HIS A 415 -46.28 16.23 5.16
N TYR A 416 -47.53 15.78 5.24
CA TYR A 416 -48.32 15.45 4.04
C TYR A 416 -48.63 16.72 3.21
N ASP A 417 -48.88 16.54 1.92
CA ASP A 417 -49.33 17.56 0.96
C ASP A 417 -48.43 18.81 0.89
N GLU A 418 -47.13 18.66 1.05
CA GLU A 418 -46.20 19.79 0.98
C GLU A 418 -45.19 19.68 -0.15
N ASN A 419 -44.81 20.85 -0.67
CA ASN A 419 -43.77 21.01 -1.66
C ASN A 419 -42.49 21.46 -0.95
N CYS A 420 -41.43 20.69 -1.10
CA CYS A 420 -40.11 20.94 -0.56
C CYS A 420 -39.14 21.30 -1.68
N ALA A 421 -38.16 22.16 -1.38
CA ALA A 421 -37.02 22.46 -2.21
C ALA A 421 -35.73 22.08 -1.47
N LEU A 422 -34.85 21.33 -2.12
CA LEU A 422 -33.46 21.11 -1.72
C LEU A 422 -32.57 21.96 -2.62
N THR A 423 -31.82 22.88 -2.03
CA THR A 423 -30.85 23.72 -2.73
C THR A 423 -29.44 23.45 -2.22
N ILE A 424 -28.52 23.15 -3.14
CA ILE A 424 -27.08 23.03 -2.88
C ILE A 424 -26.42 24.37 -3.22
N ILE A 425 -25.62 24.89 -2.30
CA ILE A 425 -25.00 26.22 -2.38
C ILE A 425 -23.58 26.05 -2.93
N ALA A 426 -23.36 26.52 -4.15
CA ALA A 426 -22.13 26.29 -4.90
C ALA A 426 -20.88 26.84 -4.20
N GLN A 427 -20.97 28.04 -3.60
CA GLN A 427 -19.88 28.69 -2.85
C GLN A 427 -19.46 27.97 -1.55
N LYS A 428 -20.00 26.78 -1.30
CA LYS A 428 -19.76 25.95 -0.12
C LYS A 428 -19.32 24.53 -0.46
N VAL A 429 -19.18 24.24 -1.76
CA VAL A 429 -18.74 22.97 -2.34
C VAL A 429 -17.52 23.24 -3.22
N SER A 430 -16.40 22.67 -2.86
CA SER A 430 -15.21 22.54 -3.70
C SER A 430 -14.89 21.06 -3.87
N ASP A 431 -14.20 20.66 -4.91
CA ASP A 431 -13.55 19.35 -5.06
C ASP A 431 -12.47 19.11 -3.97
N LEU A 432 -11.77 17.98 -4.09
CA LEU A 432 -10.78 17.47 -3.14
C LEU A 432 -9.44 17.06 -3.76
N ASP A 433 -9.31 17.08 -5.09
CA ASP A 433 -8.01 16.82 -5.70
C ASP A 433 -7.14 18.09 -5.70
N LEU A 434 -6.08 18.08 -6.50
CA LEU A 434 -5.03 19.09 -6.50
C LEU A 434 -4.74 19.60 -7.94
N ASP A 435 -5.57 19.23 -8.92
CA ASP A 435 -5.25 19.26 -10.36
C ASP A 435 -5.89 20.44 -11.12
N ASP A 436 -5.69 21.66 -10.59
CA ASP A 436 -5.94 22.96 -11.26
C ASP A 436 -7.43 23.41 -11.42
N PRO A 437 -7.71 24.73 -11.37
CA PRO A 437 -9.07 25.26 -11.35
C PRO A 437 -9.87 25.00 -12.64
N PRO A 438 -11.08 24.46 -12.47
CA PRO A 438 -12.08 25.14 -11.63
C PRO A 438 -12.55 24.43 -10.33
N ASP A 439 -11.86 24.68 -9.19
CA ASP A 439 -12.07 24.06 -7.86
C ASP A 439 -13.49 24.21 -7.21
N ASN A 440 -14.48 24.79 -7.89
CA ASN A 440 -15.74 25.23 -7.29
C ASN A 440 -16.93 24.93 -8.18
N MET A 441 -18.00 24.44 -7.56
CA MET A 441 -19.28 24.20 -8.24
C MET A 441 -19.74 25.46 -9.00
N PRO A 442 -20.14 25.39 -10.30
CA PRO A 442 -20.37 26.59 -11.11
C PRO A 442 -21.54 27.51 -10.67
N SER A 443 -22.58 26.94 -10.07
CA SER A 443 -23.79 27.68 -9.64
C SER A 443 -24.64 26.87 -8.68
N ASP A 444 -25.37 27.53 -7.78
CA ASP A 444 -26.34 26.89 -6.88
C ASP A 444 -27.33 26.00 -7.66
N PHE A 445 -27.60 24.81 -7.14
CA PHE A 445 -28.46 23.82 -7.78
C PHE A 445 -29.66 23.52 -6.90
N SER A 446 -30.88 23.71 -7.42
CA SER A 446 -32.12 23.56 -6.65
C SER A 446 -33.09 22.59 -7.34
N VAL A 447 -33.65 21.67 -6.55
CA VAL A 447 -34.69 20.73 -6.98
C VAL A 447 -35.90 20.83 -6.07
N THR A 448 -37.08 20.60 -6.62
CA THR A 448 -38.34 20.53 -5.88
C THR A 448 -38.87 19.10 -5.83
N PHE A 449 -39.57 18.74 -4.75
CA PHE A 449 -40.31 17.49 -4.64
C PHE A 449 -41.59 17.70 -3.83
N SER A 450 -42.63 16.90 -4.07
CA SER A 450 -43.83 16.88 -3.24
C SER A 450 -43.89 15.61 -2.40
N THR A 451 -44.30 15.75 -1.15
CA THR A 451 -44.45 14.63 -0.22
C THR A 451 -45.66 13.75 -0.59
N LEU A 452 -45.85 12.66 0.16
CA LEU A 452 -47.09 11.90 0.15
C LEU A 452 -48.30 12.84 0.36
N THR A 453 -49.36 12.60 -0.40
CA THR A 453 -50.67 13.17 -0.09
C THR A 453 -51.15 12.62 1.25
N ASN A 454 -51.92 13.40 2.01
CA ASN A 454 -52.52 12.92 3.24
C ASN A 454 -53.47 11.76 2.89
N PRO A 455 -53.26 10.54 3.43
CA PRO A 455 -54.09 9.41 3.06
C PRO A 455 -55.49 9.58 3.62
N ASP A 456 -56.49 9.64 2.73
CA ASP A 456 -57.89 9.59 3.12
C ASP A 456 -58.29 8.23 3.74
N THR A 457 -59.38 8.22 4.51
CA THR A 457 -59.90 7.05 5.21
C THR A 457 -61.34 6.77 4.81
N ALA A 458 -61.61 5.59 4.25
CA ALA A 458 -62.96 5.14 3.86
C ALA A 458 -64.05 5.48 4.90
N PRO A 459 -65.24 5.97 4.47
CA PRO A 459 -66.31 6.31 5.40
C PRO A 459 -66.78 5.12 6.21
N PHE A 460 -66.85 5.33 7.53
CA PHE A 460 -67.31 4.36 8.51
C PHE A 460 -68.20 5.00 9.58
N LEU A 461 -69.03 4.19 10.22
CA LEU A 461 -69.87 4.65 11.31
C LEU A 461 -69.01 4.86 12.56
N GLN A 462 -68.74 6.12 12.90
CA GLN A 462 -67.92 6.51 14.04
C GLN A 462 -68.65 6.30 15.37
N SER A 463 -69.96 6.55 15.42
CA SER A 463 -70.79 6.24 16.59
C SER A 463 -72.28 6.11 16.26
N SER A 464 -73.01 5.43 17.13
CA SER A 464 -74.48 5.37 17.12
C SER A 464 -75.08 5.58 18.50
N ILE A 465 -76.32 6.05 18.52
CA ILE A 465 -77.20 6.02 19.69
C ILE A 465 -78.47 5.28 19.26
N PRO A 466 -78.94 4.23 19.95
CA PRO A 466 -78.18 3.47 20.95
C PRO A 466 -76.87 2.95 20.34
N SER A 467 -75.84 2.79 21.18
CA SER A 467 -74.60 2.12 20.79
C SER A 467 -74.86 0.64 20.46
N ASN A 468 -73.98 0.02 19.68
CA ASN A 468 -74.05 -1.44 19.47
C ASN A 468 -73.96 -2.18 20.82
N ASP A 469 -74.75 -3.24 20.95
CA ASP A 469 -74.94 -4.08 22.12
C ASP A 469 -75.43 -3.31 23.39
N THR A 470 -76.18 -2.21 23.20
CA THR A 470 -76.79 -1.49 24.34
C THR A 470 -77.99 -2.24 24.91
N ASP A 471 -77.94 -2.56 26.20
CA ASP A 471 -79.08 -3.09 26.96
C ASP A 471 -79.99 -2.00 27.53
N SER A 472 -81.22 -2.39 27.90
CA SER A 472 -82.23 -1.52 28.52
C SER A 472 -82.58 -0.25 27.74
N VAL A 473 -82.54 -0.31 26.40
CA VAL A 473 -82.93 0.79 25.53
C VAL A 473 -84.37 1.24 25.81
N PRO A 474 -84.62 2.54 26.07
CA PRO A 474 -85.96 3.08 26.26
C PRO A 474 -86.84 2.87 25.03
N LEU A 475 -88.13 2.57 25.26
CA LEU A 475 -89.05 2.21 24.18
C LEU A 475 -89.32 3.34 23.16
N ASP A 476 -88.92 4.58 23.44
CA ASP A 476 -88.97 5.73 22.54
C ASP A 476 -87.59 6.33 22.20
N GLN A 477 -86.53 5.54 22.33
CA GLN A 477 -85.18 5.93 21.93
C GLN A 477 -85.14 6.41 20.46
N ALA A 478 -84.64 7.63 20.25
CA ALA A 478 -84.30 8.12 18.92
C ALA A 478 -82.96 7.51 18.48
N ILE A 479 -82.84 7.16 17.19
CA ILE A 479 -81.60 6.60 16.66
C ILE A 479 -80.77 7.73 16.05
N GLU A 480 -79.51 7.85 16.42
CA GLU A 480 -78.56 8.82 15.88
C GLU A 480 -77.36 8.06 15.31
N LEU A 481 -76.90 8.44 14.12
CA LEU A 481 -75.78 7.82 13.40
C LEU A 481 -74.77 8.91 13.02
N THR A 482 -73.53 8.80 13.48
CA THR A 482 -72.44 9.73 13.13
C THR A 482 -71.34 8.98 12.41
N PHE A 483 -70.93 9.49 11.24
CA PHE A 483 -69.83 9.00 10.44
C PHE A 483 -68.54 9.77 10.76
N ASN A 484 -67.38 9.20 10.43
CA ASN A 484 -66.08 9.86 10.58
C ASN A 484 -65.95 11.14 9.72
N GLU A 485 -66.74 11.25 8.66
CA GLU A 485 -66.67 12.29 7.64
C GLU A 485 -68.04 12.64 7.01
N PRO A 486 -68.12 13.63 6.09
CA PRO A 486 -69.36 13.98 5.38
C PRO A 486 -69.79 12.92 4.35
N VAL A 487 -70.90 12.22 4.57
CA VAL A 487 -71.42 11.19 3.64
C VAL A 487 -72.79 11.55 3.07
N ALA A 488 -73.15 10.92 1.95
CA ALA A 488 -74.52 10.81 1.46
C ALA A 488 -75.08 9.42 1.77
N ILE A 489 -76.27 9.37 2.38
CA ILE A 489 -77.00 8.14 2.72
C ILE A 489 -78.28 8.00 1.89
N ASP A 490 -78.47 6.87 1.22
CA ASP A 490 -79.74 6.54 0.57
C ASP A 490 -80.77 6.03 1.60
N SER A 491 -82.04 6.37 1.41
CA SER A 491 -83.17 5.82 2.18
C SER A 491 -83.21 4.30 2.33
N ARG A 492 -82.56 3.56 1.42
CA ARG A 492 -82.43 2.09 1.42
C ARG A 492 -81.28 1.56 2.28
N ALA A 493 -80.45 2.42 2.86
CA ALA A 493 -79.31 2.00 3.68
C ALA A 493 -79.74 1.32 4.99
N LEU A 494 -80.92 1.63 5.54
CA LEU A 494 -81.31 1.20 6.88
C LEU A 494 -82.37 0.09 6.86
N THR A 495 -82.09 -1.02 7.55
CA THR A 495 -83.05 -2.10 7.81
C THR A 495 -82.94 -2.57 9.26
N ILE A 496 -84.05 -2.91 9.92
CA ILE A 496 -84.04 -3.41 11.30
C ILE A 496 -84.86 -4.69 11.42
N THR A 497 -84.40 -5.60 12.27
CA THR A 497 -85.12 -6.81 12.67
C THR A 497 -85.13 -6.91 14.19
N CYS A 498 -86.25 -7.28 14.80
CA CYS A 498 -86.36 -7.48 16.25
C CYS A 498 -86.93 -8.85 16.58
N SER A 499 -86.58 -9.40 17.75
CA SER A 499 -86.96 -10.75 18.18
C SER A 499 -88.45 -10.96 18.40
N SER A 500 -89.21 -9.89 18.66
CA SER A 500 -90.68 -9.85 18.64
C SER A 500 -91.29 -10.14 17.28
N GLY A 501 -90.56 -9.90 16.19
CA GLY A 501 -91.05 -9.94 14.82
C GLY A 501 -91.79 -8.67 14.37
N GLU A 502 -91.83 -7.62 15.20
CA GLU A 502 -92.42 -6.33 14.82
C GLU A 502 -91.58 -5.63 13.72
N GLY A 503 -92.28 -4.97 12.80
CA GLY A 503 -91.68 -4.32 11.63
C GLY A 503 -91.69 -2.80 11.75
N TYR A 504 -90.51 -2.18 11.71
CA TYR A 504 -90.34 -0.73 11.79
C TYR A 504 -89.96 -0.12 10.44
N THR A 505 -90.38 1.13 10.24
CA THR A 505 -89.93 1.97 9.13
C THR A 505 -89.32 3.27 9.65
N PHE A 506 -88.32 3.79 8.93
CA PHE A 506 -87.53 4.92 9.39
C PHE A 506 -87.72 6.17 8.53
N SER A 507 -87.66 7.33 9.19
CA SER A 507 -87.43 8.62 8.54
C SER A 507 -86.03 9.13 8.91
N ILE A 508 -85.26 9.51 7.89
CA ILE A 508 -83.88 10.00 8.02
C ILE A 508 -83.89 11.53 7.86
N SER A 509 -83.13 12.24 8.70
CA SER A 509 -82.95 13.70 8.64
C SER A 509 -81.57 14.10 9.18
N GLY A 510 -81.09 15.30 8.86
CA GLY A 510 -79.73 15.75 9.21
C GLY A 510 -78.75 15.63 8.05
N GLY A 511 -77.50 15.25 8.35
CA GLY A 511 -76.38 15.15 7.41
C GLY A 511 -75.52 16.44 7.32
N PRO A 512 -74.33 16.36 6.70
CA PRO A 512 -73.78 15.19 6.03
C PRO A 512 -73.03 14.19 6.94
N SER A 513 -72.58 14.58 8.14
CA SER A 513 -71.81 13.68 9.03
C SER A 513 -72.64 13.01 10.13
N THR A 514 -73.74 13.64 10.58
CA THR A 514 -74.62 13.09 11.63
C THR A 514 -76.07 13.07 11.15
N PHE A 515 -76.71 11.90 11.25
CA PHE A 515 -78.08 11.66 10.82
C PHE A 515 -78.96 11.20 11.98
N LEU A 516 -80.15 11.81 12.09
CA LEU A 516 -81.20 11.42 13.02
C LEU A 516 -82.20 10.51 12.28
N VAL A 517 -82.34 9.31 12.81
CA VAL A 517 -83.17 8.21 12.30
C VAL A 517 -84.31 7.98 13.29
N LYS A 518 -85.54 8.22 12.86
CA LYS A 518 -86.72 8.09 13.73
C LYS A 518 -87.61 6.92 13.31
N PRO A 519 -87.88 5.93 14.21
CA PRO A 519 -88.86 4.88 13.96
C PRO A 519 -90.28 5.44 13.92
N ASP A 520 -91.18 4.77 13.19
CA ASP A 520 -92.57 5.18 13.03
C ASP A 520 -93.43 4.99 14.29
N HIS A 521 -93.03 4.09 15.20
CA HIS A 521 -93.67 3.85 16.50
C HIS A 521 -92.65 3.39 17.58
N LYS A 522 -93.12 3.12 18.80
CA LYS A 522 -92.28 2.72 19.95
C LYS A 522 -91.88 1.23 19.91
N PHE A 523 -90.75 0.89 20.50
CA PHE A 523 -90.29 -0.49 20.71
C PHE A 523 -91.07 -1.22 21.84
N VAL A 524 -90.85 -2.53 21.99
CA VAL A 524 -91.49 -3.43 22.97
C VAL A 524 -90.48 -3.83 24.07
N TYR A 525 -90.92 -4.21 25.28
CA TYR A 525 -90.06 -4.71 26.38
C TYR A 525 -89.39 -6.07 26.05
N ASP A 526 -88.25 -6.35 26.70
CA ASP A 526 -87.45 -7.60 26.59
C ASP A 526 -87.07 -8.00 25.13
N ASP A 527 -87.08 -7.05 24.19
CA ASP A 527 -86.91 -7.29 22.75
C ASP A 527 -85.48 -6.99 22.28
N ASN A 528 -84.90 -7.92 21.51
CA ASN A 528 -83.56 -7.81 20.95
C ASN A 528 -83.68 -7.38 19.49
N CYS A 529 -83.21 -6.18 19.17
CA CYS A 529 -83.23 -5.57 17.84
C CYS A 529 -81.83 -5.51 17.22
N SER A 530 -81.77 -5.62 15.89
CA SER A 530 -80.56 -5.55 15.05
C SER A 530 -80.82 -4.60 13.88
N LEU A 531 -80.21 -3.42 13.92
CA LEU A 531 -80.26 -2.40 12.86
C LEU A 531 -79.04 -2.51 11.95
N THR A 532 -79.24 -2.82 10.68
CA THR A 532 -78.19 -2.87 9.65
C THR A 532 -78.15 -1.58 8.84
N ILE A 533 -76.96 -0.99 8.70
CA ILE A 533 -76.61 0.06 7.75
C ILE A 533 -75.83 -0.57 6.60
N ALA A 534 -76.42 -0.62 5.41
CA ALA A 534 -75.83 -1.22 4.22
C ALA A 534 -74.83 -0.27 3.55
N ALA A 535 -73.58 -0.71 3.46
CA ALA A 535 -72.44 0.10 3.02
C ALA A 535 -72.53 0.55 1.56
N GLN A 536 -73.08 -0.29 0.69
CA GLN A 536 -73.35 0.03 -0.74
C GLN A 536 -74.29 1.24 -0.96
N TYR A 537 -74.88 1.79 0.10
CA TYR A 537 -75.81 2.92 0.09
C TYR A 537 -75.31 4.11 0.94
N VAL A 538 -74.04 4.08 1.35
CA VAL A 538 -73.31 5.19 1.99
C VAL A 538 -72.11 5.53 1.13
N THR A 539 -72.13 6.70 0.52
CA THR A 539 -71.03 7.21 -0.32
C THR A 539 -70.42 8.44 0.31
N ASP A 540 -69.10 8.58 0.18
CA ASP A 540 -68.41 9.82 0.52
C ASP A 540 -68.90 11.00 -0.36
N LEU A 541 -68.65 12.22 0.10
CA LEU A 541 -68.88 13.48 -0.60
C LEU A 541 -67.59 14.20 -1.03
N ASP A 542 -66.40 13.74 -0.64
CA ASP A 542 -65.17 14.12 -1.35
C ASP A 542 -65.12 13.42 -2.73
N LEU A 543 -64.26 13.93 -3.60
CA LEU A 543 -64.09 13.51 -4.99
C LEU A 543 -62.60 13.45 -5.39
N ILE A 544 -61.68 13.61 -4.43
CA ILE A 544 -60.25 13.83 -4.71
C ILE A 544 -59.43 12.54 -4.60
N ASP A 545 -59.77 11.59 -3.72
CA ASP A 545 -59.11 10.28 -3.65
C ASP A 545 -60.02 9.13 -3.15
N PRO A 546 -59.90 7.91 -3.71
CA PRO A 546 -60.65 6.74 -3.26
C PRO A 546 -60.03 6.10 -2.02
N PRO A 547 -60.84 5.56 -1.09
CA PRO A 547 -62.11 4.87 -1.40
C PRO A 547 -63.43 5.62 -1.05
N ASP A 548 -64.12 6.12 -2.09
CA ASP A 548 -65.38 6.89 -2.06
C ASP A 548 -66.63 6.18 -1.44
N ALA A 549 -66.47 5.00 -0.86
CA ALA A 549 -67.57 4.14 -0.44
C ALA A 549 -67.28 3.44 0.89
N MET A 550 -68.33 3.32 1.71
CA MET A 550 -68.26 2.58 2.96
C MET A 550 -67.87 1.12 2.69
N LEU A 551 -66.92 0.59 3.45
CA LEU A 551 -66.27 -0.68 3.11
C LEU A 551 -67.13 -1.92 3.43
N LEU A 552 -67.88 -1.87 4.54
CA LEU A 552 -68.62 -3.01 5.11
C LEU A 552 -69.90 -2.55 5.81
N ASP A 553 -70.98 -3.31 5.63
CA ASP A 553 -72.24 -3.13 6.34
C ASP A 553 -71.99 -3.07 7.86
N GLN A 554 -72.64 -2.14 8.55
CA GLN A 554 -72.58 -2.02 10.01
C GLN A 554 -73.87 -2.57 10.62
N ILE A 555 -73.74 -3.28 11.74
CA ILE A 555 -74.88 -3.84 12.48
C ILE A 555 -74.82 -3.28 13.90
N ILE A 556 -75.94 -2.72 14.35
CA ILE A 556 -76.14 -2.22 15.70
C ILE A 556 -77.20 -3.10 16.34
N ASN A 557 -76.79 -4.02 17.21
CA ASN A 557 -77.70 -4.73 18.08
C ASN A 557 -78.05 -3.86 19.29
N PHE A 558 -79.24 -4.02 19.84
CA PHE A 558 -79.61 -3.47 21.14
C PHE A 558 -80.78 -4.24 21.75
N LYS A 559 -80.89 -4.22 23.07
CA LYS A 559 -81.99 -4.84 23.81
C LYS A 559 -82.79 -3.77 24.55
N THR A 560 -84.10 -3.88 24.54
CA THR A 560 -84.98 -3.00 25.31
C THR A 560 -85.10 -3.43 26.79
N VAL A 561 -85.66 -2.55 27.63
CA VAL A 561 -85.78 -2.71 29.09
C VAL A 561 -86.63 -3.93 29.53
N GLU A 562 -86.32 -4.47 30.72
CA GLU A 562 -86.81 -5.75 31.29
C GLU A 562 -87.89 -5.63 32.41
N ASN A 563 -88.10 -6.69 33.23
CA ASN A 563 -89.20 -6.94 34.19
C ASN A 563 -88.73 -7.79 35.44
N HIS A 564 -89.35 -7.68 36.65
CA HIS A 564 -88.77 -7.76 38.05
C HIS A 564 -89.05 -9.04 39.01
N ASP A 565 -88.31 -9.29 40.14
CA ASP A 565 -88.13 -10.56 40.98
C ASP A 565 -88.03 -10.51 42.59
N ALA A 566 -87.26 -11.40 43.32
CA ALA A 566 -87.23 -11.68 44.81
C ALA A 566 -85.86 -12.21 45.44
N ALA A 567 -85.71 -12.51 46.77
CA ALA A 567 -84.41 -12.49 47.54
C ALA A 567 -83.83 -13.75 48.32
N PRO A 568 -82.50 -13.81 48.65
CA PRO A 568 -81.75 -15.05 49.06
C PRO A 568 -81.64 -15.52 50.54
N ASN A 569 -81.28 -16.82 50.75
CA ASN A 569 -80.93 -17.46 52.05
C ASN A 569 -79.98 -18.69 51.98
N VAL A 570 -79.47 -19.20 53.13
CA VAL A 570 -78.61 -20.41 53.24
C VAL A 570 -79.43 -21.68 53.44
N THR A 571 -79.16 -22.72 52.64
CA THR A 571 -79.87 -24.02 52.67
C THR A 571 -79.07 -25.16 53.31
N LYS A 572 -77.72 -25.16 53.23
CA LYS A 572 -76.86 -26.23 53.79
C LYS A 572 -75.42 -25.78 54.04
N ILE A 573 -74.73 -26.40 55.01
CA ILE A 573 -73.31 -26.13 55.30
C ILE A 573 -72.54 -27.40 55.74
N LEU A 574 -71.26 -27.48 55.37
CA LEU A 574 -70.29 -28.53 55.75
C LEU A 574 -68.93 -27.90 56.10
N PRO A 575 -68.24 -28.26 57.21
CA PRO A 575 -68.72 -29.10 58.30
C PRO A 575 -70.04 -28.56 58.89
N ALA A 576 -70.88 -29.47 59.37
CA ALA A 576 -72.09 -29.08 60.09
C ALA A 576 -71.71 -28.49 61.47
N ASP A 577 -72.59 -27.67 62.04
CA ASP A 577 -72.35 -27.09 63.36
C ASP A 577 -72.11 -28.17 64.43
N GLY A 578 -71.02 -28.03 65.18
CA GLY A 578 -70.56 -28.97 66.20
C GLY A 578 -69.64 -30.11 65.72
N ALA A 579 -69.08 -30.04 64.50
CA ALA A 579 -68.24 -31.13 63.97
C ALA A 579 -66.89 -31.33 64.69
N THR A 580 -66.33 -32.55 64.63
CA THR A 580 -65.04 -32.91 65.24
C THR A 580 -64.17 -33.74 64.28
N ASN A 581 -62.86 -33.72 64.48
CA ASN A 581 -61.84 -34.40 63.64
C ASN A 581 -61.83 -33.97 62.16
N VAL A 582 -61.98 -32.67 61.91
CA VAL A 582 -61.83 -32.04 60.60
C VAL A 582 -60.35 -32.09 60.17
N ALA A 583 -60.04 -32.50 58.95
CA ALA A 583 -58.64 -32.51 58.48
C ALA A 583 -58.09 -31.08 58.40
N VAL A 584 -56.79 -30.87 58.66
CA VAL A 584 -56.23 -29.50 58.75
C VAL A 584 -56.26 -28.73 57.43
N ASP A 585 -56.35 -29.43 56.31
CA ASP A 585 -56.52 -28.90 54.95
C ASP A 585 -57.99 -28.81 54.49
N SER A 586 -58.96 -29.02 55.40
CA SER A 586 -60.39 -29.07 55.03
C SER A 586 -60.94 -27.72 54.56
N GLU A 587 -61.76 -27.78 53.51
CA GLU A 587 -62.55 -26.66 53.02
C GLU A 587 -63.96 -26.66 53.66
N ILE A 588 -64.51 -25.48 53.92
CA ILE A 588 -65.90 -25.30 54.37
C ILE A 588 -66.78 -25.02 53.14
N ARG A 589 -67.96 -25.63 53.02
CA ARG A 589 -68.89 -25.51 51.87
C ARG A 589 -70.27 -25.05 52.32
N VAL A 590 -70.84 -24.05 51.66
CA VAL A 590 -72.13 -23.40 51.95
C VAL A 590 -73.00 -23.42 50.69
N GLU A 591 -74.25 -23.87 50.78
CA GLU A 591 -75.25 -23.88 49.70
C GLU A 591 -76.36 -22.86 50.01
N PHE A 592 -76.84 -22.14 48.98
CA PHE A 592 -77.85 -21.07 49.08
C PHE A 592 -79.16 -21.46 48.35
N SER A 593 -80.20 -20.62 48.47
CA SER A 593 -81.51 -20.81 47.81
C SER A 593 -81.52 -20.44 46.33
N GLU A 594 -80.73 -19.45 45.95
CA GLU A 594 -80.49 -19.02 44.57
C GLU A 594 -79.01 -18.63 44.35
N ASP A 595 -78.74 -18.03 43.20
CA ASP A 595 -77.41 -17.65 42.76
C ASP A 595 -76.98 -16.34 43.44
N ILE A 596 -75.82 -16.35 44.12
CA ILE A 596 -75.39 -15.19 44.93
C ILE A 596 -73.98 -14.67 44.59
N ARG A 597 -73.77 -13.37 44.79
CA ARG A 597 -72.45 -12.73 44.86
C ARG A 597 -72.11 -12.50 46.32
N VAL A 598 -70.84 -12.62 46.68
CA VAL A 598 -70.36 -12.27 48.01
C VAL A 598 -69.33 -11.14 47.94
N ASP A 599 -69.39 -10.23 48.90
CA ASP A 599 -68.39 -9.18 49.08
C ASP A 599 -67.10 -9.72 49.71
N ASN A 600 -66.03 -8.95 49.64
CA ASN A 600 -64.84 -9.21 50.46
C ASN A 600 -65.21 -9.18 51.96
N SER A 601 -64.74 -10.16 52.72
CA SER A 601 -65.09 -10.36 54.14
C SER A 601 -66.58 -10.68 54.39
N TRP A 602 -67.27 -11.33 53.44
CA TRP A 602 -68.63 -11.86 53.64
C TRP A 602 -68.74 -12.92 54.75
N ALA A 603 -67.61 -13.48 55.19
CA ALA A 603 -67.53 -14.39 56.31
C ALA A 603 -66.31 -14.08 57.20
N GLU A 604 -66.37 -14.54 58.44
CA GLU A 604 -65.31 -14.47 59.45
C GLU A 604 -65.08 -15.89 60.01
N LEU A 605 -63.83 -16.37 59.99
CA LEU A 605 -63.43 -17.69 60.49
C LEU A 605 -62.37 -17.53 61.59
N LYS A 606 -62.71 -17.90 62.83
CA LYS A 606 -61.85 -17.76 64.01
C LYS A 606 -61.67 -19.07 64.74
N CYS A 607 -60.43 -19.49 64.93
CA CYS A 607 -60.05 -20.69 65.64
C CYS A 607 -59.25 -20.40 66.91
N SER A 608 -59.24 -21.38 67.82
CA SER A 608 -58.76 -21.22 69.19
C SER A 608 -57.23 -21.25 69.34
N LEU A 609 -56.48 -21.76 68.35
CA LEU A 609 -55.01 -21.82 68.40
C LEU A 609 -54.36 -20.98 67.29
N SER A 610 -54.82 -21.08 66.04
CA SER A 610 -54.35 -20.30 64.90
C SER A 610 -54.85 -18.85 64.88
N GLY A 611 -55.98 -18.57 65.55
CA GLY A 611 -56.63 -17.26 65.55
C GLY A 611 -57.57 -17.06 64.36
N GLU A 612 -57.60 -15.85 63.82
CA GLU A 612 -58.45 -15.49 62.69
C GLU A 612 -57.80 -15.96 61.37
N HIS A 613 -58.49 -16.82 60.62
CA HIS A 613 -58.03 -17.29 59.32
C HIS A 613 -58.48 -16.34 58.21
N THR A 614 -57.53 -15.90 57.40
CA THR A 614 -57.84 -15.47 56.03
C THR A 614 -58.12 -16.70 55.16
N PHE A 615 -58.95 -16.53 54.13
CA PHE A 615 -59.39 -17.61 53.28
C PHE A 615 -59.72 -17.11 51.86
N VAL A 616 -59.46 -17.95 50.87
CA VAL A 616 -60.02 -17.78 49.52
C VAL A 616 -61.43 -18.37 49.46
N THR A 617 -62.33 -17.63 48.81
CA THR A 617 -63.67 -18.13 48.49
C THR A 617 -63.69 -18.62 47.05
N SER A 618 -64.24 -19.82 46.83
CA SER A 618 -64.43 -20.44 45.51
C SER A 618 -65.83 -21.07 45.42
N GLY A 619 -66.09 -21.90 44.41
CA GLY A 619 -67.39 -22.54 44.17
C GLY A 619 -68.21 -21.88 43.07
N THR A 620 -69.51 -22.14 43.05
CA THR A 620 -70.48 -21.60 42.08
C THR A 620 -71.18 -20.35 42.61
N SER A 621 -72.06 -19.76 41.81
CA SER A 621 -73.05 -18.77 42.24
C SER A 621 -73.85 -19.27 43.45
N GLN A 622 -74.50 -20.43 43.37
CA GLN A 622 -75.33 -21.03 44.43
C GLN A 622 -74.58 -21.75 45.57
N THR A 623 -73.28 -22.02 45.42
CA THR A 623 -72.49 -22.78 46.43
C THR A 623 -71.12 -22.17 46.63
N LYS A 624 -70.85 -21.62 47.82
CA LYS A 624 -69.53 -21.06 48.16
C LYS A 624 -68.67 -22.06 48.93
N VAL A 625 -67.38 -22.06 48.65
CA VAL A 625 -66.37 -22.90 49.31
C VAL A 625 -65.31 -21.98 49.91
N ILE A 626 -65.24 -21.94 51.24
CA ILE A 626 -64.23 -21.22 52.02
C ILE A 626 -63.05 -22.16 52.24
N LYS A 627 -61.91 -21.85 51.63
CA LYS A 627 -60.64 -22.55 51.85
C LYS A 627 -59.69 -21.63 52.62
N PRO A 628 -59.33 -21.96 53.88
CA PRO A 628 -58.31 -21.23 54.63
C PRO A 628 -57.00 -21.10 53.84
N ASP A 629 -56.39 -19.92 53.86
CA ASP A 629 -55.11 -19.66 53.17
C ASP A 629 -53.96 -20.42 53.83
N VAL A 630 -54.09 -20.64 55.14
CA VAL A 630 -53.21 -21.46 55.97
C VAL A 630 -54.07 -22.58 56.54
N ASN A 631 -53.61 -23.83 56.38
CA ASN A 631 -54.21 -25.01 57.00
C ASN A 631 -54.43 -24.77 58.50
N PHE A 632 -55.51 -25.33 59.05
CA PHE A 632 -55.79 -25.25 60.48
C PHE A 632 -54.61 -25.75 61.32
N ALA A 633 -54.44 -25.17 62.50
CA ALA A 633 -53.55 -25.73 63.49
C ALA A 633 -54.09 -27.09 63.97
N ASN A 634 -53.18 -27.92 64.46
CA ASN A 634 -53.47 -29.29 64.89
C ASN A 634 -54.17 -29.28 66.27
N ASN A 635 -55.32 -29.97 66.41
CA ASN A 635 -56.16 -30.01 67.62
C ASN A 635 -56.78 -28.67 68.08
N GLU A 636 -57.31 -27.85 67.17
CA GLU A 636 -58.00 -26.60 67.53
C GLU A 636 -59.52 -26.66 67.31
N SER A 637 -60.26 -25.71 67.90
CA SER A 637 -61.69 -25.48 67.68
C SER A 637 -61.93 -24.17 66.94
N CYS A 638 -62.88 -24.14 66.00
CA CYS A 638 -63.17 -23.02 65.10
C CYS A 638 -64.64 -22.57 65.15
N LEU A 639 -64.88 -21.29 64.86
CA LEU A 639 -66.18 -20.63 64.70
C LEU A 639 -66.20 -19.88 63.36
N LEU A 640 -67.27 -20.08 62.58
CA LEU A 640 -67.53 -19.36 61.32
C LEU A 640 -68.78 -18.48 61.48
N THR A 641 -68.76 -17.27 60.93
CA THR A 641 -69.93 -16.40 60.76
C THR A 641 -70.01 -15.88 59.34
N LEU A 642 -71.21 -15.87 58.75
CA LEU A 642 -71.55 -15.31 57.45
C LEU A 642 -72.39 -14.04 57.67
N PHE A 643 -72.06 -12.95 56.98
CA PHE A 643 -72.70 -11.65 57.13
C PHE A 643 -73.73 -11.41 56.02
N ALA A 644 -74.98 -11.18 56.39
CA ALA A 644 -76.11 -11.07 55.47
C ALA A 644 -75.95 -9.92 54.48
N SER A 645 -75.58 -8.73 54.99
CA SER A 645 -75.35 -7.51 54.21
C SER A 645 -74.06 -7.50 53.37
N LYS A 646 -73.50 -8.69 53.13
CA LYS A 646 -72.31 -8.96 52.32
C LYS A 646 -72.56 -10.13 51.36
N ILE A 647 -73.79 -10.65 51.33
CA ILE A 647 -74.26 -11.73 50.47
C ILE A 647 -75.41 -11.14 49.65
N HIS A 648 -75.12 -10.90 48.39
CA HIS A 648 -76.01 -10.25 47.43
C HIS A 648 -76.60 -11.28 46.47
N ASP A 649 -77.78 -10.99 45.93
CA ASP A 649 -78.29 -11.69 44.75
C ASP A 649 -77.32 -11.55 43.55
N GLN A 650 -77.38 -12.49 42.60
CA GLN A 650 -76.70 -12.39 41.31
C GLN A 650 -77.62 -12.15 40.13
N ASP A 651 -78.94 -12.28 40.28
CA ASP A 651 -79.83 -11.71 39.28
C ASP A 651 -79.83 -10.17 39.37
N SER A 652 -80.25 -9.53 38.27
CA SER A 652 -80.26 -8.07 38.11
C SER A 652 -81.67 -7.51 37.98
N LYS A 653 -82.69 -8.26 38.43
CA LYS A 653 -84.11 -8.01 38.18
C LYS A 653 -84.85 -7.65 39.47
N ASP A 654 -84.50 -6.49 40.03
CA ASP A 654 -85.22 -5.77 41.12
C ASP A 654 -84.92 -6.25 42.56
N PRO A 655 -84.67 -5.33 43.52
CA PRO A 655 -84.39 -5.70 44.91
C PRO A 655 -85.58 -6.37 45.62
N PRO A 656 -85.34 -7.29 46.57
CA PRO A 656 -84.29 -7.12 47.59
C PRO A 656 -82.96 -7.82 47.28
N ASP A 657 -81.89 -7.03 47.11
CA ASP A 657 -80.58 -7.53 46.68
C ASP A 657 -79.77 -8.28 47.76
N GLU A 658 -80.19 -8.32 49.05
CA GLU A 658 -79.37 -8.83 50.18
C GLU A 658 -80.10 -9.90 51.02
N MET A 659 -79.33 -10.79 51.66
CA MET A 659 -79.86 -11.76 52.64
C MET A 659 -80.50 -11.10 53.88
N ASP A 660 -81.55 -11.74 54.42
CA ASP A 660 -82.30 -11.27 55.60
C ASP A 660 -81.48 -11.17 56.92
N ASN A 661 -80.64 -12.18 57.24
CA ASN A 661 -79.98 -12.31 58.56
C ASN A 661 -78.64 -13.09 58.52
N ASN A 662 -77.72 -12.78 59.43
CA ASN A 662 -76.42 -13.45 59.58
C ASN A 662 -76.57 -14.94 59.99
N PHE A 663 -75.56 -15.76 59.68
CA PHE A 663 -75.56 -17.21 59.92
C PHE A 663 -74.21 -17.71 60.49
N SER A 664 -74.17 -18.59 61.50
CA SER A 664 -72.90 -19.01 62.16
C SER A 664 -72.86 -20.50 62.57
N ILE A 665 -71.67 -21.11 62.62
CA ILE A 665 -71.40 -22.53 63.00
C ILE A 665 -70.03 -22.74 63.69
N SER A 666 -69.75 -23.94 64.24
CA SER A 666 -68.50 -24.32 64.93
C SER A 666 -67.94 -25.75 64.66
N PHE A 667 -66.61 -26.01 64.77
CA PHE A 667 -65.95 -27.35 64.51
C PHE A 667 -64.51 -27.54 65.13
N SER A 668 -63.75 -28.66 64.89
CA SER A 668 -62.36 -28.93 65.41
C SER A 668 -61.41 -29.95 64.65
N THR A 669 -60.04 -29.99 64.81
CA THR A 669 -58.98 -30.38 63.75
C THR A 669 -57.78 -31.44 64.00
N ALA A 670 -56.69 -31.57 63.13
CA ALA A 670 -55.80 -32.78 62.74
C ALA A 670 -54.16 -32.75 62.75
N PRO A 671 -53.28 -33.39 61.83
CA PRO A 671 -51.71 -33.33 61.73
C PRO A 671 -50.85 -33.21 60.33
N PRO A 672 -49.45 -33.18 60.25
CA PRO A 672 -48.49 -32.79 59.08
C PRO A 672 -47.16 -33.64 58.63
N THR A 673 -46.31 -33.29 57.57
CA THR A 673 -45.02 -33.96 56.96
C THR A 673 -44.05 -33.18 55.91
N ASP A 674 -42.79 -33.61 55.49
CA ASP A 674 -41.66 -32.88 54.69
C ASP A 674 -40.75 -33.57 53.50
N GLN A 675 -39.50 -33.10 53.02
CA GLN A 675 -38.80 -33.25 51.62
C GLN A 675 -37.18 -33.15 51.36
N PRO A 676 -36.52 -33.38 50.11
CA PRO A 676 -35.02 -33.59 49.74
C PRO A 676 -34.16 -32.69 48.68
N PRO A 677 -32.79 -32.88 48.44
CA PRO A 677 -31.84 -32.01 47.61
C PRO A 677 -31.47 -32.30 46.10
N THR A 678 -30.90 -31.31 45.33
CA THR A 678 -30.58 -31.38 43.84
C THR A 678 -29.40 -30.51 43.25
N VAL A 679 -29.05 -30.67 41.95
CA VAL A 679 -28.04 -29.87 41.16
C VAL A 679 -28.70 -28.78 40.30
N VAL A 680 -28.07 -27.59 40.21
CA VAL A 680 -28.61 -26.37 39.57
C VAL A 680 -27.85 -25.93 38.30
N GLU A 681 -26.50 -25.94 38.29
CA GLU A 681 -25.70 -25.33 37.21
C GLU A 681 -24.36 -26.06 37.01
N VAL A 682 -23.87 -26.16 35.76
CA VAL A 682 -22.51 -26.62 35.41
C VAL A 682 -21.85 -25.77 34.31
N PHE A 683 -20.52 -25.66 34.34
CA PHE A 683 -19.71 -25.04 33.28
C PHE A 683 -18.43 -25.87 33.01
N PRO A 684 -17.99 -26.12 31.75
CA PRO A 684 -18.70 -25.82 30.51
C PRO A 684 -20.09 -26.47 30.43
N PRO A 685 -21.06 -25.86 29.72
CA PRO A 685 -22.39 -26.44 29.56
C PRO A 685 -22.34 -27.81 28.87
N ASN A 686 -23.34 -28.66 29.14
CA ASN A 686 -23.41 -30.00 28.55
C ASN A 686 -23.47 -29.96 27.01
N ASN A 687 -22.59 -30.75 26.38
CA ASN A 687 -22.32 -30.84 24.95
C ASN A 687 -21.70 -29.57 24.31
N ALA A 688 -21.05 -28.71 25.11
CA ALA A 688 -20.34 -27.56 24.55
C ALA A 688 -19.18 -27.98 23.64
N THR A 689 -18.96 -27.25 22.55
CA THR A 689 -17.90 -27.53 21.56
C THR A 689 -16.93 -26.36 21.44
N ASP A 690 -15.78 -26.59 20.80
CA ASP A 690 -14.73 -25.58 20.56
C ASP A 690 -14.11 -25.01 21.85
N ILE A 691 -14.18 -25.78 22.94
CA ILE A 691 -13.64 -25.39 24.24
C ILE A 691 -12.11 -25.16 24.15
N PRO A 692 -11.60 -24.03 24.68
CA PRO A 692 -10.16 -23.80 24.84
C PRO A 692 -9.49 -24.90 25.65
N VAL A 693 -8.23 -25.18 25.33
CA VAL A 693 -7.51 -26.30 25.97
C VAL A 693 -7.17 -26.04 27.44
N ASP A 694 -7.14 -24.79 27.88
CA ASP A 694 -6.79 -24.32 29.23
C ASP A 694 -8.01 -24.09 30.17
N GLN A 695 -9.17 -24.68 29.85
CA GLN A 695 -10.45 -24.35 30.48
C GLN A 695 -10.69 -25.03 31.87
N ARG A 696 -11.16 -24.25 32.86
CA ARG A 696 -11.65 -24.76 34.17
C ARG A 696 -13.13 -25.13 34.18
N ILE A 697 -13.54 -26.00 35.13
CA ILE A 697 -14.90 -26.54 35.29
C ILE A 697 -15.56 -26.06 36.60
N SER A 698 -16.90 -25.94 36.69
CA SER A 698 -17.63 -25.64 37.95
C SER A 698 -19.04 -26.26 38.05
N ILE A 699 -19.54 -26.49 39.28
CA ILE A 699 -20.85 -27.11 39.61
C ILE A 699 -21.55 -26.40 40.79
N THR A 700 -22.89 -26.25 40.76
CA THR A 700 -23.73 -25.60 41.80
C THR A 700 -24.93 -26.46 42.25
N PHE A 701 -25.31 -26.47 43.54
CA PHE A 701 -26.41 -27.24 44.16
C PHE A 701 -27.60 -26.39 44.67
N SER A 702 -28.75 -27.02 45.00
CA SER A 702 -29.97 -26.35 45.49
C SER A 702 -29.92 -25.90 46.95
N GLU A 703 -29.08 -26.54 47.75
CA GLU A 703 -28.90 -26.29 49.18
C GLU A 703 -27.48 -26.69 49.62
N PRO A 704 -27.07 -26.44 50.88
CA PRO A 704 -25.76 -26.88 51.38
C PRO A 704 -25.66 -28.41 51.40
N VAL A 705 -24.67 -28.97 50.70
CA VAL A 705 -24.44 -30.43 50.66
C VAL A 705 -23.09 -30.82 51.22
N ASN A 706 -23.03 -32.01 51.81
CA ASN A 706 -21.79 -32.70 52.11
C ASN A 706 -21.37 -33.58 50.91
N ILE A 707 -20.09 -33.54 50.54
CA ILE A 707 -19.52 -34.35 49.44
C ILE A 707 -18.50 -35.38 49.94
N HIS A 708 -18.53 -36.59 49.37
CA HIS A 708 -17.51 -37.62 49.61
C HIS A 708 -16.31 -37.49 48.65
N LEU A 709 -15.18 -38.12 48.97
CA LEU A 709 -13.93 -38.06 48.20
C LEU A 709 -14.02 -38.54 46.73
N ASP A 710 -15.06 -39.31 46.38
CA ASP A 710 -15.24 -39.93 45.05
C ASP A 710 -16.52 -39.45 44.34
N TRP A 711 -17.01 -38.25 44.70
CA TRP A 711 -18.28 -37.69 44.21
C TRP A 711 -18.30 -37.41 42.70
N ILE A 712 -17.14 -37.39 42.04
CA ILE A 712 -16.96 -37.04 40.62
C ILE A 712 -16.01 -38.00 39.89
N ASP A 713 -16.40 -38.43 38.68
CA ASP A 713 -15.53 -39.11 37.71
C ASP A 713 -15.32 -38.22 36.48
N PHE A 714 -14.07 -38.09 35.99
CA PHE A 714 -13.73 -37.21 34.86
C PHE A 714 -12.76 -37.88 33.87
N SER A 715 -13.10 -37.91 32.57
CA SER A 715 -12.25 -38.49 31.52
C SER A 715 -12.51 -37.92 30.12
N CYS A 716 -11.49 -37.91 29.26
CA CYS A 716 -11.55 -37.51 27.84
C CYS A 716 -11.06 -38.63 26.91
N ILE A 717 -11.53 -38.64 25.66
CA ILE A 717 -11.28 -39.73 24.69
C ILE A 717 -9.81 -39.84 24.27
N LYS A 718 -9.10 -38.71 24.07
CA LYS A 718 -7.68 -38.66 23.69
C LYS A 718 -6.78 -38.38 24.88
N GLY A 719 -7.14 -37.40 25.71
CA GLY A 719 -6.37 -36.98 26.88
C GLY A 719 -6.44 -37.95 28.08
N GLY A 720 -7.40 -38.87 28.09
CA GLY A 720 -7.56 -39.85 29.15
C GLY A 720 -8.14 -39.26 30.44
N VAL A 721 -7.69 -39.76 31.59
CA VAL A 721 -8.16 -39.31 32.92
C VAL A 721 -7.25 -38.19 33.42
N TYR A 722 -7.84 -37.08 33.86
CA TYR A 722 -7.12 -35.93 34.39
C TYR A 722 -7.11 -35.96 35.93
N SER A 723 -5.95 -35.66 36.53
CA SER A 723 -5.87 -35.26 37.94
C SER A 723 -6.45 -33.85 38.11
N PHE A 724 -7.15 -33.63 39.22
CA PHE A 724 -7.85 -32.37 39.48
C PHE A 724 -7.80 -31.98 40.96
N GLN A 725 -7.98 -30.68 41.23
CA GLN A 725 -8.14 -30.11 42.57
C GLN A 725 -9.53 -29.45 42.68
N ASN A 726 -10.19 -29.64 43.84
CA ASN A 726 -11.49 -29.06 44.15
C ASN A 726 -11.34 -27.79 45.01
N GLU A 727 -11.99 -26.70 44.62
CA GLU A 727 -12.04 -25.43 45.36
C GLU A 727 -13.50 -25.01 45.59
N GLY A 728 -13.83 -24.44 46.76
CA GLY A 728 -15.19 -23.95 47.07
C GLY A 728 -16.00 -24.81 48.05
N GLY A 729 -17.34 -24.79 47.90
CA GLY A 729 -18.33 -25.43 48.77
C GLY A 729 -18.99 -24.50 49.80
N PRO A 730 -20.10 -24.92 50.46
CA PRO A 730 -20.83 -26.18 50.28
C PRO A 730 -21.90 -26.14 49.18
N ILE A 731 -22.08 -25.00 48.48
CA ILE A 731 -23.10 -24.83 47.44
C ILE A 731 -22.52 -24.84 46.02
N LYS A 732 -21.31 -24.28 45.80
CA LYS A 732 -20.65 -24.21 44.49
C LYS A 732 -19.19 -24.65 44.56
N TYR A 733 -18.78 -25.51 43.64
CA TYR A 733 -17.44 -26.10 43.55
C TYR A 733 -16.80 -25.79 42.20
N ILE A 734 -15.49 -25.54 42.19
CA ILE A 734 -14.65 -25.28 41.01
C ILE A 734 -13.59 -26.37 40.93
N ILE A 735 -13.31 -26.83 39.71
CA ILE A 735 -12.37 -27.92 39.43
C ILE A 735 -11.31 -27.40 38.45
N SER A 736 -10.04 -27.47 38.86
CA SER A 736 -8.88 -27.19 38.01
C SER A 736 -8.12 -28.48 37.72
N THR A 737 -7.73 -28.70 36.46
CA THR A 737 -6.85 -29.80 36.04
C THR A 737 -5.38 -29.45 36.21
N GLU A 738 -4.51 -30.45 36.28
CA GLU A 738 -3.05 -30.25 36.34
C GLU A 738 -2.40 -30.05 34.95
N LEU A 739 -3.14 -30.31 33.87
CA LEU A 739 -2.71 -30.18 32.46
C LEU A 739 -3.86 -29.67 31.58
N ASP A 740 -3.49 -29.03 30.47
CA ASP A 740 -4.40 -28.59 29.41
C ASP A 740 -4.96 -29.79 28.61
N PHE A 741 -6.12 -29.59 27.98
CA PHE A 741 -6.81 -30.57 27.14
C PHE A 741 -6.16 -30.78 25.76
N THR A 742 -6.39 -31.94 25.16
CA THR A 742 -5.89 -32.25 23.80
C THR A 742 -6.79 -31.63 22.73
N TYR A 743 -6.26 -31.22 21.56
CA TYR A 743 -7.07 -30.72 20.44
C TYR A 743 -7.99 -31.79 19.81
N ALA A 744 -9.19 -31.36 19.41
CA ALA A 744 -10.28 -32.17 18.86
C ALA A 744 -10.61 -33.40 19.72
N ASP A 745 -10.64 -33.24 21.04
CA ASP A 745 -10.97 -34.25 22.03
C ASP A 745 -12.40 -34.06 22.55
N THR A 746 -12.95 -35.05 23.25
CA THR A 746 -14.25 -34.99 23.93
C THR A 746 -14.13 -35.54 25.35
N CYS A 747 -14.58 -34.76 26.31
CA CYS A 747 -14.49 -34.98 27.74
C CYS A 747 -15.88 -35.23 28.36
N THR A 748 -15.94 -36.05 29.41
CA THR A 748 -17.16 -36.46 30.14
C THR A 748 -16.93 -36.36 31.64
N VAL A 749 -17.88 -35.76 32.34
CA VAL A 749 -17.94 -35.59 33.81
C VAL A 749 -19.19 -36.29 34.35
N ASN A 750 -19.07 -37.06 35.42
CA ASN A 750 -20.18 -37.72 36.11
C ASN A 750 -20.15 -37.43 37.61
N LEU A 751 -21.29 -37.03 38.19
CA LEU A 751 -21.49 -36.78 39.62
C LEU A 751 -22.36 -37.89 40.23
N LYS A 752 -21.93 -38.44 41.37
CA LYS A 752 -22.60 -39.56 42.06
C LYS A 752 -23.52 -39.07 43.17
N ALA A 753 -24.82 -39.30 43.04
CA ALA A 753 -25.81 -38.81 43.99
C ALA A 753 -25.75 -39.48 45.36
N ASP A 754 -25.35 -40.76 45.42
CA ASP A 754 -25.12 -41.47 46.69
C ASP A 754 -23.86 -41.00 47.45
N LYS A 755 -23.20 -39.94 46.97
CA LYS A 755 -22.06 -39.25 47.58
C LYS A 755 -22.37 -37.79 47.93
N ILE A 756 -23.62 -37.36 47.78
CA ILE A 756 -24.10 -35.99 47.95
C ILE A 756 -25.40 -36.00 48.77
N TYR A 757 -25.36 -35.50 50.00
CA TYR A 757 -26.48 -35.48 50.95
C TYR A 757 -26.60 -34.12 51.64
N ASP A 758 -27.80 -33.79 52.14
CA ASP A 758 -28.08 -32.53 52.82
C ASP A 758 -27.52 -32.47 54.26
N MET A 759 -28.06 -31.57 55.09
CA MET A 759 -27.49 -31.17 56.37
C MET A 759 -28.51 -30.94 57.50
N ASP A 760 -29.77 -31.40 57.40
CA ASP A 760 -30.81 -31.14 58.43
C ASP A 760 -31.21 -32.36 59.31
N GLU A 761 -32.26 -32.23 60.14
CA GLU A 761 -32.65 -33.19 61.19
C GLU A 761 -34.12 -33.68 61.08
N VAL A 762 -34.83 -33.44 59.97
CA VAL A 762 -36.25 -33.83 59.79
C VAL A 762 -36.37 -35.20 59.04
N ASP A 763 -37.48 -35.91 59.20
CA ASP A 763 -37.70 -37.30 58.73
C ASP A 763 -37.71 -37.39 57.17
N PRO A 764 -37.16 -38.46 56.55
CA PRO A 764 -36.48 -38.46 55.25
C PRO A 764 -37.29 -37.99 54.03
N PRO A 765 -36.63 -37.43 52.99
CA PRO A 765 -35.38 -37.98 52.41
C PRO A 765 -34.15 -37.05 52.32
N ASP A 766 -32.97 -37.62 52.65
CA ASP A 766 -31.73 -36.85 52.90
C ASP A 766 -30.74 -36.78 51.70
N PHE A 767 -31.01 -37.53 50.61
CA PHE A 767 -30.05 -37.77 49.52
C PHE A 767 -30.50 -37.15 48.19
N MET A 768 -29.52 -36.76 47.38
CA MET A 768 -29.78 -36.47 45.96
C MET A 768 -30.48 -37.64 45.28
N SER A 769 -31.54 -37.36 44.53
CA SER A 769 -32.42 -38.42 44.01
C SER A 769 -31.86 -39.22 42.82
N LYS A 770 -30.83 -38.73 42.13
CA LYS A 770 -30.19 -39.37 40.96
C LYS A 770 -28.86 -38.71 40.55
N ASP A 771 -27.97 -39.50 39.94
CA ASP A 771 -26.70 -39.05 39.36
C ASP A 771 -26.87 -37.97 38.26
N TYR A 772 -25.80 -37.21 37.99
CA TYR A 772 -25.77 -36.13 37.00
C TYR A 772 -24.54 -36.24 36.10
N SER A 773 -24.68 -36.08 34.78
CA SER A 773 -23.58 -36.23 33.81
C SER A 773 -23.60 -35.15 32.74
N PHE A 774 -22.42 -34.71 32.28
CA PHE A 774 -22.27 -33.77 31.17
C PHE A 774 -20.98 -34.02 30.37
N THR A 775 -20.96 -33.57 29.10
CA THR A 775 -19.81 -33.69 28.19
C THR A 775 -19.42 -32.36 27.57
N PHE A 776 -18.21 -32.26 27.00
CA PHE A 776 -17.78 -31.13 26.14
C PHE A 776 -16.67 -31.56 25.16
N SER A 777 -16.40 -30.79 24.11
CA SER A 777 -15.36 -31.07 23.11
C SER A 777 -14.45 -29.86 22.83
N THR A 778 -13.17 -30.12 22.60
CA THR A 778 -12.16 -29.08 22.32
C THR A 778 -12.00 -28.76 20.83
N ARG A 779 -11.43 -27.59 20.53
CA ARG A 779 -11.24 -27.06 19.16
C ARG A 779 -10.37 -27.93 18.23
N LYS A 780 -10.60 -27.84 16.91
CA LYS A 780 -9.84 -28.56 15.85
C LYS A 780 -8.57 -27.81 15.39
N SER A 781 -7.68 -28.54 14.70
CA SER A 781 -6.46 -28.01 14.06
C SER A 781 -6.75 -27.50 12.63
N PRO A 782 -6.06 -26.47 12.10
CA PRO A 782 -6.50 -25.79 10.88
C PRO A 782 -6.26 -26.49 9.52
N ASP A 783 -5.12 -27.16 9.27
CA ASP A 783 -4.68 -27.54 7.90
C ASP A 783 -4.29 -29.04 7.69
N GLY A 784 -4.22 -29.50 6.43
CA GLY A 784 -3.71 -30.83 6.01
C GLY A 784 -4.19 -31.28 4.61
N PHE A 785 -3.71 -32.33 3.93
CA PHE A 785 -2.56 -33.24 4.12
C PHE A 785 -2.15 -33.85 2.75
N ALA A 786 -1.13 -33.31 2.09
CA ALA A 786 -0.45 -33.93 0.94
C ALA A 786 0.96 -33.35 0.85
N ALA A 787 2.01 -34.12 0.54
CA ALA A 787 3.36 -33.55 0.50
C ALA A 787 3.51 -32.54 -0.67
N PRO A 788 4.23 -31.41 -0.49
CA PRO A 788 4.76 -30.65 -1.62
C PRO A 788 5.83 -31.46 -2.36
N THR A 789 6.01 -31.24 -3.66
CA THR A 789 7.10 -31.85 -4.45
C THR A 789 7.83 -30.81 -5.29
N VAL A 790 9.09 -31.06 -5.65
CA VAL A 790 9.79 -30.26 -6.67
C VAL A 790 9.26 -30.59 -8.06
N VAL A 791 9.08 -29.58 -8.90
CA VAL A 791 8.61 -29.71 -10.29
C VAL A 791 9.72 -29.25 -11.22
N ASN A 792 10.09 -30.06 -12.21
CA ASN A 792 11.04 -29.65 -13.24
C ASN A 792 10.30 -28.81 -14.29
N ASP A 793 10.38 -27.49 -14.19
CA ASP A 793 10.05 -26.59 -15.30
C ASP A 793 11.17 -26.68 -16.36
N GLU A 794 10.81 -26.90 -17.63
CA GLU A 794 11.80 -27.04 -18.70
C GLU A 794 12.56 -25.75 -19.06
N THR A 795 12.15 -24.60 -18.51
CA THR A 795 12.63 -23.27 -18.93
C THR A 795 13.47 -22.51 -17.89
N LEU A 796 13.34 -22.81 -16.60
CA LEU A 796 13.94 -22.02 -15.51
C LEU A 796 14.94 -22.79 -14.63
N THR A 797 14.77 -24.11 -14.46
CA THR A 797 15.63 -24.93 -13.59
C THR A 797 16.55 -25.81 -14.46
N PRO A 798 17.87 -25.94 -14.17
CA PRO A 798 18.70 -26.90 -14.85
C PRO A 798 18.19 -28.34 -14.67
N HIS A 799 18.09 -29.12 -15.75
CA HIS A 799 17.68 -30.52 -15.68
C HIS A 799 18.78 -31.43 -15.15
N ASP A 800 18.39 -32.56 -14.57
CA ASP A 800 19.37 -33.58 -14.18
C ASP A 800 20.15 -34.09 -15.41
N ASN A 801 21.47 -33.97 -15.34
CA ASN A 801 22.48 -34.18 -16.36
C ASN A 801 22.51 -33.15 -17.51
N GLN A 802 21.87 -31.98 -17.37
CA GLN A 802 21.99 -30.90 -18.35
C GLN A 802 23.42 -30.35 -18.44
N THR A 803 23.85 -29.99 -19.65
CA THR A 803 25.06 -29.19 -19.86
C THR A 803 24.67 -27.78 -20.31
N LEU A 804 25.12 -26.79 -19.56
CA LEU A 804 24.91 -25.36 -19.79
C LEU A 804 26.15 -24.78 -20.48
N ASN A 805 25.94 -23.99 -21.53
CA ASN A 805 27.03 -23.31 -22.25
C ASN A 805 27.43 -21.98 -21.61
N GLU A 806 26.59 -21.47 -20.72
CA GLU A 806 26.75 -20.23 -19.98
C GLU A 806 26.97 -20.53 -18.50
N SER A 807 27.66 -19.63 -17.82
CA SER A 807 27.85 -19.70 -16.38
C SER A 807 26.66 -19.09 -15.64
N LEU A 808 26.37 -19.59 -14.45
CA LEU A 808 25.30 -19.10 -13.59
C LEU A 808 25.85 -18.47 -12.31
N ASN A 809 25.17 -17.45 -11.79
CA ASN A 809 25.28 -16.95 -10.42
C ASN A 809 23.94 -17.01 -9.65
N HIS A 810 22.89 -17.54 -10.29
CA HIS A 810 21.55 -17.80 -9.73
C HIS A 810 21.05 -19.19 -10.14
N LEU A 811 20.17 -19.82 -9.34
CA LEU A 811 19.53 -21.11 -9.63
C LEU A 811 18.07 -21.09 -9.16
N PHE A 812 17.12 -21.50 -10.01
CA PHE A 812 15.70 -21.56 -9.66
C PHE A 812 15.28 -22.98 -9.22
N VAL A 813 14.29 -23.08 -8.33
CA VAL A 813 13.65 -24.33 -7.89
C VAL A 813 12.14 -24.13 -7.76
N GLN A 814 11.36 -24.85 -8.56
CA GLN A 814 9.89 -24.77 -8.59
C GLN A 814 9.24 -25.85 -7.71
N PHE A 815 8.20 -25.48 -6.95
CA PHE A 815 7.42 -26.39 -6.10
C PHE A 815 6.00 -26.64 -6.64
N SER A 816 5.39 -27.76 -6.25
CA SER A 816 4.05 -28.18 -6.72
C SER A 816 2.86 -27.46 -6.05
N LYS A 817 3.16 -26.67 -5.02
CA LYS A 817 2.22 -25.92 -4.17
C LYS A 817 3.05 -24.94 -3.33
N ASP A 818 2.36 -24.06 -2.61
CA ASP A 818 3.03 -23.18 -1.65
C ASP A 818 3.67 -23.95 -0.49
N VAL A 819 4.87 -23.51 -0.10
CA VAL A 819 5.69 -24.05 1.00
C VAL A 819 6.06 -22.95 1.99
N LEU A 820 6.41 -23.32 3.23
CA LEU A 820 6.85 -22.36 4.24
C LEU A 820 7.94 -21.46 3.65
N HIS A 821 7.71 -20.16 3.71
CA HIS A 821 8.63 -19.14 3.24
C HIS A 821 8.70 -17.99 4.25
N ASP A 822 8.54 -18.31 5.54
CA ASP A 822 8.65 -17.40 6.69
C ASP A 822 10.10 -17.30 7.23
N GLY A 823 11.00 -18.12 6.67
CA GLY A 823 12.42 -18.15 7.01
C GLY A 823 12.79 -19.14 8.12
N THR A 824 11.83 -19.91 8.64
CA THR A 824 12.09 -20.96 9.63
C THR A 824 13.09 -22.02 9.14
N ASP A 825 13.58 -22.84 10.08
CA ASP A 825 14.46 -23.98 9.76
C ASP A 825 13.82 -24.91 8.70
N ASP A 826 12.48 -24.97 8.65
CA ASP A 826 11.70 -25.76 7.70
C ASP A 826 11.19 -24.96 6.47
N ALA A 827 11.76 -23.80 6.13
CA ALA A 827 11.27 -22.92 5.06
C ALA A 827 12.13 -22.94 3.76
N ALA A 828 11.50 -22.79 2.59
CA ALA A 828 12.12 -22.84 1.27
C ALA A 828 13.02 -21.64 0.93
N ASN A 829 12.89 -20.55 1.67
CA ASN A 829 13.73 -19.36 1.63
C ASN A 829 14.97 -19.45 2.55
N ASN A 830 15.21 -20.60 3.21
CA ASN A 830 16.34 -20.80 4.10
C ASN A 830 17.52 -21.47 3.35
N PRO A 831 18.69 -20.82 3.21
CA PRO A 831 19.86 -21.39 2.51
C PRO A 831 20.38 -22.71 3.11
N LEU A 832 20.05 -23.03 4.37
CA LEU A 832 20.41 -24.32 4.98
C LEU A 832 19.64 -25.50 4.40
N ASN A 833 18.60 -25.25 3.61
CA ASN A 833 17.68 -26.25 3.08
C ASN A 833 18.05 -26.73 1.66
N TYR A 834 19.23 -26.31 1.22
CA TYR A 834 19.83 -26.63 -0.07
C TYR A 834 21.33 -26.92 0.07
N ARG A 835 21.88 -27.74 -0.81
CA ARG A 835 23.33 -27.92 -0.98
C ARG A 835 23.68 -27.79 -2.45
N LEU A 836 24.56 -26.86 -2.78
CA LEU A 836 25.23 -26.84 -4.08
C LEU A 836 26.67 -27.35 -3.91
N LEU A 837 27.05 -28.32 -4.73
CA LEU A 837 28.33 -29.02 -4.67
C LEU A 837 29.01 -28.97 -6.04
N GLU A 838 30.27 -28.58 -6.11
CA GLU A 838 31.15 -28.76 -7.27
C GLU A 838 31.85 -30.12 -7.16
N TRP A 839 32.02 -30.80 -8.30
CA TRP A 839 32.65 -32.12 -8.41
C TRP A 839 34.07 -32.15 -7.82
N GLY A 840 34.37 -33.19 -7.04
CA GLY A 840 35.70 -33.47 -6.51
C GLY A 840 36.75 -33.86 -7.56
N VAL A 841 38.00 -33.96 -7.11
CA VAL A 841 39.17 -34.37 -7.90
C VAL A 841 39.02 -35.81 -8.42
N ASN A 842 38.32 -36.66 -7.66
CA ASN A 842 38.05 -38.05 -8.00
C ASN A 842 37.01 -38.27 -9.12
N GLN A 843 36.30 -37.22 -9.54
CA GLN A 843 35.20 -37.29 -10.51
C GLN A 843 34.06 -38.24 -10.09
N THR A 844 33.72 -38.26 -8.79
CA THR A 844 32.48 -38.82 -8.24
C THR A 844 31.91 -37.87 -7.18
N PHE A 845 30.57 -37.73 -7.11
CA PHE A 845 29.95 -36.98 -6.01
C PHE A 845 29.80 -37.90 -4.79
N ASP A 846 30.57 -37.65 -3.74
CA ASP A 846 30.63 -38.46 -2.52
C ASP A 846 29.61 -38.04 -1.45
N THR A 847 29.06 -36.83 -1.55
CA THR A 847 28.03 -36.29 -0.67
C THR A 847 26.64 -36.72 -1.19
N PRO A 848 25.92 -37.61 -0.47
CA PRO A 848 24.72 -38.26 -1.00
C PRO A 848 23.42 -37.56 -0.63
N ASN A 849 23.46 -36.64 0.32
CA ASN A 849 22.32 -36.00 0.99
C ASN A 849 22.78 -34.67 1.63
N CYS A 850 21.90 -34.00 2.35
CA CYS A 850 22.20 -32.69 2.95
C CYS A 850 23.08 -32.65 4.22
N GLU A 851 23.82 -33.73 4.50
CA GLU A 851 24.83 -33.76 5.56
C GLU A 851 26.03 -32.83 5.27
N THR A 852 27.02 -32.83 6.17
CA THR A 852 28.32 -32.19 5.92
C THR A 852 28.98 -32.78 4.67
N THR A 853 29.50 -31.93 3.80
CA THR A 853 30.22 -32.30 2.57
C THR A 853 31.29 -33.37 2.83
N LYS A 854 31.35 -34.38 1.97
CA LYS A 854 32.18 -35.58 2.13
C LYS A 854 33.29 -35.63 1.09
N ALA A 855 34.40 -36.27 1.47
CA ALA A 855 35.59 -36.48 0.64
C ALA A 855 36.14 -35.17 0.02
N ASP A 856 36.18 -35.08 -1.31
CA ASP A 856 36.75 -33.97 -2.08
C ASP A 856 35.72 -33.17 -2.88
N ASP A 857 34.42 -33.46 -2.71
CA ASP A 857 33.34 -32.54 -3.12
C ASP A 857 33.59 -31.15 -2.50
N LYS A 858 33.43 -30.09 -3.29
CA LYS A 858 33.53 -28.73 -2.76
C LYS A 858 32.14 -28.14 -2.61
N ARG A 859 31.84 -27.56 -1.44
CA ARG A 859 30.58 -26.83 -1.25
C ARG A 859 30.67 -25.47 -1.92
N VAL A 860 29.67 -25.16 -2.75
CA VAL A 860 29.43 -23.82 -3.26
C VAL A 860 28.45 -23.11 -2.31
N THR A 861 28.69 -21.84 -2.04
CA THR A 861 27.82 -21.06 -1.15
C THR A 861 26.50 -20.72 -1.85
N ILE A 862 25.40 -20.82 -1.09
CA ILE A 862 24.10 -20.24 -1.43
C ILE A 862 23.93 -19.05 -0.48
N ASN A 863 23.82 -17.85 -1.04
CA ASN A 863 24.00 -16.58 -0.34
C ASN A 863 22.72 -16.07 0.30
N SER A 864 21.66 -16.11 -0.48
CA SER A 864 20.31 -15.72 -0.12
C SER A 864 19.34 -16.54 -0.98
N ILE A 865 18.10 -16.67 -0.52
CA ILE A 865 17.03 -17.26 -1.32
C ILE A 865 15.84 -16.32 -1.31
N GLN A 866 15.35 -16.02 -2.51
CA GLN A 866 14.14 -15.27 -2.76
C GLN A 866 13.06 -16.26 -3.23
N TYR A 867 12.10 -16.58 -2.36
CA TYR A 867 10.96 -17.45 -2.70
C TYR A 867 9.74 -16.60 -3.09
N ASP A 868 9.19 -16.79 -4.30
CA ASP A 868 7.92 -16.19 -4.73
C ASP A 868 6.74 -17.16 -4.49
N SER A 869 5.80 -16.77 -3.63
CA SER A 869 4.60 -17.56 -3.33
C SER A 869 3.50 -17.48 -4.40
N ALA A 870 3.62 -16.60 -5.40
CA ALA A 870 2.68 -16.55 -6.53
C ALA A 870 3.00 -17.61 -7.59
N SER A 871 4.27 -17.83 -7.90
CA SER A 871 4.74 -18.91 -8.77
C SER A 871 5.08 -20.22 -8.04
N PHE A 872 5.32 -20.18 -6.72
CA PHE A 872 5.94 -21.25 -5.93
C PHE A 872 7.40 -21.55 -6.34
N THR A 873 8.20 -20.51 -6.63
CA THR A 873 9.59 -20.62 -7.09
C THR A 873 10.57 -20.07 -6.06
N ALA A 874 11.65 -20.80 -5.76
CA ALA A 874 12.81 -20.27 -5.05
C ALA A 874 13.93 -19.88 -6.03
N ASP A 875 14.35 -18.63 -6.03
CA ASP A 875 15.59 -18.13 -6.63
C ASP A 875 16.73 -18.16 -5.60
N LEU A 876 17.75 -18.96 -5.88
CA LEU A 876 18.96 -19.13 -5.06
C LEU A 876 20.07 -18.26 -5.66
N SER A 877 20.42 -17.15 -5.00
CA SER A 877 21.66 -16.44 -5.31
C SER A 877 22.85 -17.26 -4.82
N ILE A 878 23.85 -17.50 -5.67
CA ILE A 878 24.95 -18.43 -5.40
C ILE A 878 26.33 -17.82 -5.62
N ASN A 879 27.33 -18.42 -4.99
CA ASN A 879 28.76 -18.13 -5.16
C ASN A 879 29.11 -16.63 -5.00
N TYR A 880 28.41 -15.92 -4.12
CA TYR A 880 28.58 -14.49 -3.83
C TYR A 880 28.36 -13.59 -5.05
N GLY A 881 27.43 -13.96 -5.94
CA GLY A 881 27.15 -13.27 -7.19
C GLY A 881 28.19 -13.57 -8.30
N VAL A 882 29.27 -14.28 -7.98
CA VAL A 882 30.31 -14.66 -8.94
C VAL A 882 29.84 -15.86 -9.75
N ASN A 883 29.96 -15.74 -11.06
CA ASN A 883 29.65 -16.79 -12.02
C ASN A 883 30.41 -18.11 -11.77
N LEU A 884 29.68 -19.23 -11.70
CA LEU A 884 30.20 -20.58 -11.47
C LEU A 884 31.23 -21.01 -12.55
N PRO A 885 32.44 -21.46 -12.17
CA PRO A 885 33.44 -21.91 -13.14
C PRO A 885 33.00 -23.16 -13.93
N LYS A 886 33.71 -23.43 -15.03
CA LYS A 886 33.57 -24.69 -15.79
C LYS A 886 33.77 -25.89 -14.87
N GLY A 887 32.73 -26.71 -14.72
CA GLY A 887 32.70 -27.84 -13.80
C GLY A 887 31.37 -28.58 -13.85
N THR A 888 31.25 -29.65 -13.06
CA THR A 888 29.99 -30.37 -12.85
C THR A 888 29.51 -30.09 -11.43
N TYR A 889 28.21 -29.89 -11.29
CA TYR A 889 27.56 -29.44 -10.08
C TYR A 889 26.40 -30.35 -9.70
N ARG A 890 26.13 -30.44 -8.40
CA ARG A 890 24.93 -31.10 -7.85
C ARG A 890 24.23 -30.15 -6.89
N LEU A 891 22.96 -29.86 -7.17
CA LEU A 891 22.02 -29.26 -6.24
C LEU A 891 21.24 -30.38 -5.53
N ILE A 892 21.19 -30.32 -4.20
CA ILE A 892 20.34 -31.18 -3.36
C ILE A 892 19.35 -30.27 -2.63
N ILE A 893 18.06 -30.56 -2.73
CA ILE A 893 16.99 -29.90 -1.96
C ILE A 893 16.58 -30.86 -0.83
N CYS A 894 16.70 -30.39 0.41
CA CYS A 894 16.89 -31.23 1.59
C CYS A 894 15.58 -31.78 2.21
N GLY A 895 14.79 -32.54 1.46
CA GLY A 895 13.52 -33.12 1.95
C GLY A 895 13.66 -33.93 3.25
N ALA A 896 14.76 -34.65 3.46
CA ALA A 896 14.97 -35.45 4.68
C ALA A 896 15.22 -34.63 5.96
N HIS A 897 15.44 -33.32 5.82
CA HIS A 897 15.79 -32.42 6.92
C HIS A 897 14.92 -31.16 7.03
N THR A 898 14.11 -30.81 6.01
CA THR A 898 13.64 -29.43 5.80
C THR A 898 12.38 -29.31 4.92
N ILE A 899 11.99 -28.06 4.59
CA ILE A 899 10.93 -27.61 3.67
C ILE A 899 9.59 -28.31 3.88
N ARG A 900 8.69 -27.65 4.61
CA ARG A 900 7.30 -28.09 4.79
C ARG A 900 6.34 -27.23 4.00
N ASP A 901 5.16 -27.76 3.68
CA ASP A 901 4.03 -26.90 3.35
C ASP A 901 3.51 -26.13 4.57
N LEU A 902 2.62 -25.15 4.35
CA LEU A 902 2.02 -24.34 5.42
C LEU A 902 1.30 -25.19 6.49
N ALA A 903 0.94 -26.44 6.16
CA ALA A 903 0.34 -27.42 7.09
C ALA A 903 1.36 -28.29 7.84
N GLY A 904 2.66 -28.09 7.63
CA GLY A 904 3.74 -28.85 8.26
C GLY A 904 4.14 -30.16 7.55
N THR A 905 3.59 -30.43 6.35
CA THR A 905 3.89 -31.65 5.57
C THR A 905 5.24 -31.52 4.86
N PRO A 906 6.22 -32.43 5.07
CA PRO A 906 7.55 -32.30 4.49
C PRO A 906 7.60 -32.53 2.98
N LEU A 907 8.55 -31.87 2.31
CA LEU A 907 8.84 -31.99 0.88
C LEU A 907 9.15 -33.45 0.48
N ASN A 908 8.50 -33.90 -0.60
CA ASN A 908 8.55 -35.27 -1.11
C ASN A 908 8.32 -36.35 -0.04
N ASP A 909 7.50 -36.09 0.98
CA ASP A 909 7.29 -36.99 2.13
C ASP A 909 8.60 -37.31 2.92
N GLY A 910 9.54 -36.37 2.92
CA GLY A 910 10.83 -36.50 3.60
C GLY A 910 11.99 -37.01 2.72
N ALA A 911 11.88 -36.94 1.39
CA ALA A 911 12.92 -37.40 0.46
C ALA A 911 13.65 -36.23 -0.24
N ASP A 912 14.99 -36.27 -0.24
CA ASP A 912 15.80 -35.26 -0.94
C ASP A 912 15.55 -35.28 -2.47
N SER A 913 15.34 -34.11 -3.07
CA SER A 913 15.44 -33.95 -4.53
C SER A 913 16.89 -33.70 -4.91
N VAL A 914 17.36 -34.31 -6.00
CA VAL A 914 18.74 -34.13 -6.49
C VAL A 914 18.71 -33.75 -7.97
N ILE A 915 19.49 -32.72 -8.33
CA ILE A 915 19.65 -32.22 -9.68
C ILE A 915 21.16 -32.09 -9.94
N THR A 916 21.67 -32.79 -10.94
CA THR A 916 23.07 -32.73 -11.38
C THR A 916 23.14 -31.93 -12.69
N PHE A 917 24.13 -31.06 -12.89
CA PHE A 917 24.31 -30.35 -14.17
C PHE A 917 25.80 -30.05 -14.41
N SER A 918 26.17 -29.62 -15.60
CA SER A 918 27.55 -29.21 -15.94
C SER A 918 27.58 -27.87 -16.65
N ILE A 919 28.65 -27.11 -16.46
CA ILE A 919 28.91 -25.85 -17.17
C ILE A 919 30.09 -26.08 -18.10
N SER A 920 29.92 -25.83 -19.40
CA SER A 920 30.96 -25.95 -20.43
C SER A 920 31.06 -24.68 -21.26
N THR A 921 31.95 -23.77 -20.85
CA THR A 921 32.30 -22.60 -21.67
C THR A 921 33.11 -23.04 -22.90
N ASN A 922 32.62 -22.70 -24.10
CA ASN A 922 33.32 -22.92 -25.36
C ASN A 922 34.24 -21.72 -25.65
N GLY A 923 35.56 -21.92 -25.47
CA GLY A 923 36.59 -20.97 -25.87
C GLY A 923 37.48 -21.53 -26.98
N GLY A 924 37.64 -20.78 -28.06
CA GLY A 924 38.63 -20.98 -29.13
C GLY A 924 38.57 -19.78 -30.06
N THR A 925 39.65 -19.01 -30.23
CA THR A 925 40.88 -19.38 -30.95
C THR A 925 42.17 -18.95 -30.20
N GLY A 926 43.34 -19.58 -30.37
CA GLY A 926 43.64 -20.84 -31.07
C GLY A 926 45.12 -21.30 -30.99
N ASP A 927 45.30 -22.63 -31.19
CA ASP A 927 46.45 -23.36 -31.79
C ASP A 927 47.84 -23.42 -31.07
N PRO A 928 48.68 -24.47 -31.27
CA PRO A 928 48.45 -25.87 -31.70
C PRO A 928 48.97 -26.94 -30.68
N ASP A 929 48.47 -28.19 -30.76
CA ASP A 929 49.20 -29.33 -31.38
C ASP A 929 48.54 -30.73 -31.13
N SER A 930 48.67 -31.62 -32.12
CA SER A 930 48.61 -33.10 -32.02
C SER A 930 47.27 -33.87 -31.82
N GLY A 931 46.33 -33.66 -32.76
CA GLY A 931 45.74 -34.70 -33.66
C GLY A 931 45.08 -36.01 -33.14
N GLY A 932 43.98 -36.46 -33.80
CA GLY A 932 43.42 -37.79 -33.53
C GLY A 932 42.08 -38.25 -34.13
N PHE A 933 41.83 -38.09 -35.45
CA PHE A 933 40.96 -38.92 -36.32
C PHE A 933 39.55 -39.47 -35.89
N THR A 934 38.59 -39.34 -36.85
CA THR A 934 37.40 -40.20 -37.13
C THR A 934 36.20 -40.20 -36.14
N SER A 935 34.92 -40.30 -36.55
CA SER A 935 34.26 -40.30 -37.90
C SER A 935 32.72 -40.22 -37.82
N ASP A 936 32.09 -39.68 -38.88
CA ASP A 936 30.75 -39.98 -39.45
C ASP A 936 29.41 -39.64 -38.75
N ASN A 937 28.74 -38.64 -39.33
CA ASN A 937 27.41 -38.68 -40.00
C ASN A 937 26.11 -39.13 -39.28
N GLY A 938 25.10 -38.25 -39.28
CA GLY A 938 23.68 -38.60 -39.15
C GLY A 938 22.70 -37.39 -39.11
N PHE A 939 21.87 -37.22 -40.13
CA PHE A 939 20.84 -36.16 -40.25
C PHE A 939 19.54 -36.47 -39.46
N ASP A 940 18.80 -35.44 -39.00
CA ASP A 940 17.42 -35.17 -39.48
C ASP A 940 16.94 -33.72 -39.16
N GLN A 941 15.87 -33.25 -39.79
CA GLN A 941 15.20 -31.96 -39.57
C GLN A 941 13.79 -32.14 -38.97
N GLY A 942 13.26 -31.09 -38.29
CA GLY A 942 11.81 -30.82 -38.37
C GLY A 942 11.13 -30.14 -37.17
N ASN A 943 10.56 -28.95 -37.46
CA ASN A 943 9.45 -28.25 -36.76
C ASN A 943 9.62 -27.82 -35.28
N GLY A 944 9.42 -26.52 -35.04
CA GLY A 944 9.20 -25.94 -33.69
C GLY A 944 7.77 -25.43 -33.50
N ILE A 945 7.54 -24.63 -32.45
CA ILE A 945 6.39 -23.71 -32.22
C ILE A 945 6.78 -22.71 -31.10
N ASN A 946 6.13 -21.54 -31.08
CA ASN A 946 6.41 -20.38 -30.22
C ASN A 946 6.31 -20.61 -28.70
N ILE A 947 7.06 -19.82 -27.93
CA ILE A 947 6.79 -19.51 -26.51
C ILE A 947 6.78 -17.97 -26.34
N PRO A 948 5.73 -17.36 -25.74
CA PRO A 948 5.70 -15.93 -25.39
C PRO A 948 6.21 -15.65 -23.97
N SER A 949 6.68 -14.42 -23.74
CA SER A 949 7.22 -13.95 -22.45
C SER A 949 6.23 -14.02 -21.28
N ALA A 950 6.75 -14.30 -20.08
CA ALA A 950 6.04 -14.15 -18.81
C ALA A 950 6.57 -12.93 -18.03
N THR A 951 5.69 -12.25 -17.31
CA THR A 951 5.95 -11.02 -16.53
C THR A 951 6.27 -11.30 -15.07
N ASN A 952 7.11 -10.45 -14.48
CA ASN A 952 7.45 -10.42 -13.05
C ASN A 952 6.24 -10.47 -12.11
N ASN A 953 6.43 -11.11 -10.94
CA ASN A 953 5.83 -10.68 -9.66
C ASN A 953 6.73 -11.13 -8.49
N ASN A 954 6.84 -10.28 -7.46
CA ASN A 954 7.63 -10.52 -6.24
C ASN A 954 6.73 -11.03 -5.11
N PHE A 955 7.18 -12.00 -4.31
CA PHE A 955 6.59 -12.26 -2.98
C PHE A 955 7.53 -12.96 -1.97
N THR A 956 8.70 -12.40 -1.68
CA THR A 956 9.71 -13.10 -0.87
C THR A 956 9.82 -12.55 0.55
N SER A 957 9.18 -13.24 1.50
CA SER A 957 9.67 -13.22 2.89
C SER A 957 10.94 -14.07 2.95
N SER A 958 11.92 -13.62 3.73
CA SER A 958 13.14 -14.33 4.10
C SER A 958 13.40 -14.08 5.58
N MET A 959 13.88 -15.06 6.37
CA MET A 959 14.19 -14.73 7.77
C MET A 959 15.38 -13.77 7.77
N PRO A 960 15.27 -12.62 8.46
CA PRO A 960 16.36 -11.66 8.51
C PRO A 960 17.58 -12.33 9.15
N LEU A 961 18.69 -12.39 8.41
CA LEU A 961 20.00 -12.74 8.94
C LEU A 961 20.78 -11.48 9.32
N ILE A 962 21.70 -11.59 10.28
CA ILE A 962 22.69 -10.53 10.51
C ILE A 962 23.64 -10.50 9.30
N PRO A 963 23.78 -9.36 8.60
CA PRO A 963 24.48 -9.27 7.33
C PRO A 963 25.91 -9.85 7.36
N VAL A 964 26.34 -10.42 6.23
CA VAL A 964 27.69 -10.99 6.07
C VAL A 964 28.69 -9.87 5.85
N THR A 965 29.37 -9.51 6.93
CA THR A 965 30.18 -8.30 7.07
C THR A 965 31.67 -8.63 7.08
N GLY A 966 32.10 -9.43 6.10
CA GLY A 966 33.50 -9.82 5.94
C GLY A 966 33.70 -10.57 4.64
N PHE A 967 34.60 -10.05 3.79
CA PHE A 967 35.01 -10.75 2.57
C PHE A 967 35.92 -11.94 2.91
N ARG A 968 35.97 -12.92 2.00
CA ARG A 968 36.72 -14.16 2.20
C ARG A 968 38.23 -13.87 2.29
N GLN A 969 38.87 -14.22 3.40
CA GLN A 969 40.30 -13.94 3.57
C GLN A 969 41.13 -14.71 2.53
N GLY A 970 42.06 -14.00 1.89
CA GLY A 970 42.89 -14.49 0.79
C GLY A 970 42.32 -14.23 -0.61
N VAL A 971 41.12 -13.65 -0.73
CA VAL A 971 40.47 -13.36 -2.01
C VAL A 971 40.27 -11.85 -2.15
N ILE A 972 40.70 -11.28 -3.29
CA ILE A 972 40.32 -9.92 -3.68
C ILE A 972 38.99 -10.01 -4.41
N THR A 973 37.99 -9.29 -3.92
CA THR A 973 36.67 -9.16 -4.54
C THR A 973 36.61 -7.83 -5.28
N GLN A 974 36.23 -7.85 -6.56
CA GLN A 974 35.87 -6.64 -7.27
C GLN A 974 34.48 -6.20 -6.78
N LEU A 975 34.38 -4.97 -6.28
CA LEU A 975 33.09 -4.38 -5.94
C LEU A 975 32.41 -3.88 -7.22
N GLU A 976 31.14 -4.23 -7.41
CA GLU A 976 30.34 -3.68 -8.49
C GLU A 976 30.04 -2.18 -8.25
N PRO A 977 29.91 -1.36 -9.31
CA PRO A 977 29.50 0.04 -9.18
C PRO A 977 28.11 0.15 -8.52
N GLN A 978 28.01 1.01 -7.51
CA GLN A 978 26.79 1.21 -6.72
C GLN A 978 25.63 1.75 -7.58
N GLN A 979 24.58 0.95 -7.79
CA GLN A 979 23.48 1.27 -8.73
C GLN A 979 22.25 1.98 -8.11
N ILE A 980 22.20 2.18 -6.79
CA ILE A 980 21.04 2.74 -6.08
C ILE A 980 21.41 4.09 -5.47
N SER A 981 20.47 5.03 -5.41
CA SER A 981 20.63 6.33 -4.73
C SER A 981 20.28 6.20 -3.24
N TYR A 982 21.23 6.44 -2.35
CA TYR A 982 21.08 6.25 -0.90
C TYR A 982 20.84 7.59 -0.18
N THR A 983 20.21 7.53 0.99
CA THR A 983 20.15 8.67 1.92
C THR A 983 21.55 9.00 2.45
N HIS A 984 22.18 10.00 1.83
CA HIS A 984 23.44 10.54 2.32
C HIS A 984 23.20 11.31 3.62
N PHE A 985 23.59 10.71 4.75
CA PHE A 985 23.75 11.39 6.03
C PHE A 985 24.99 12.30 5.93
N GLY A 986 24.77 13.54 5.48
CA GLY A 986 25.76 14.53 5.03
C GLY A 986 27.16 14.50 5.66
N GLU A 987 27.36 15.17 6.80
CA GLU A 987 28.66 15.28 7.48
C GLU A 987 28.80 14.24 8.62
N GLU A 988 27.96 13.20 8.64
CA GLU A 988 27.86 12.25 9.74
C GLU A 988 28.94 11.15 9.70
N TRP A 989 29.74 11.05 10.76
CA TRP A 989 30.85 10.08 10.86
C TRP A 989 31.02 9.50 12.28
N LEU A 990 31.68 8.34 12.36
CA LEU A 990 31.92 7.62 13.62
C LEU A 990 33.41 7.63 14.00
N GLU A 991 33.70 7.98 15.25
CA GLU A 991 35.01 7.87 15.90
C GLU A 991 34.98 6.76 16.96
N VAL A 992 35.92 5.81 16.91
CA VAL A 992 36.13 4.82 17.97
C VAL A 992 37.60 4.89 18.44
N PRO A 993 37.92 5.72 19.46
CA PRO A 993 39.30 6.00 19.86
C PRO A 993 40.11 4.77 20.25
N ALA A 994 39.47 3.76 20.84
CA ALA A 994 40.12 2.52 21.26
C ALA A 994 40.57 1.63 20.08
N LEU A 995 40.06 1.88 18.87
CA LEU A 995 40.41 1.17 17.63
C LEU A 995 41.15 2.06 16.62
N ALA A 996 41.32 3.36 16.90
CA ALA A 996 41.79 4.38 15.96
C ALA A 996 40.99 4.42 14.64
N LEU A 997 39.67 4.28 14.75
CA LEU A 997 38.72 4.29 13.64
C LEU A 997 38.05 5.67 13.52
N GLU A 998 38.09 6.26 12.33
CA GLU A 998 37.36 7.46 11.93
C GLU A 998 36.84 7.24 10.49
N THR A 999 35.53 7.13 10.27
CA THR A 999 34.95 6.97 8.91
C THR A 999 33.48 7.39 8.83
N ALA A 1000 33.03 7.73 7.62
CA ALA A 1000 31.68 8.22 7.31
C ALA A 1000 30.60 7.13 7.44
N ILE A 1001 29.36 7.56 7.71
CA ILE A 1001 28.19 6.69 7.82
C ILE A 1001 27.28 6.87 6.59
N ILE A 1002 26.84 5.77 5.98
CA ILE A 1002 25.86 5.74 4.88
C ILE A 1002 24.63 4.91 5.28
N GLY A 1003 23.45 5.20 4.73
CA GLY A 1003 22.27 4.35 4.91
C GLY A 1003 22.40 3.02 4.16
N VAL A 1004 21.93 1.93 4.77
CA VAL A 1004 21.74 0.62 4.12
C VAL A 1004 20.24 0.29 4.16
N PRO A 1005 19.55 0.27 3.02
CA PRO A 1005 18.11 0.03 2.94
C PRO A 1005 17.79 -1.42 3.31
N LYS A 1006 16.52 -1.67 3.64
CA LYS A 1006 16.03 -3.00 3.99
C LYS A 1006 15.10 -3.55 2.91
N GLU A 1007 15.60 -4.51 2.15
CA GLU A 1007 14.89 -5.14 1.04
C GLU A 1007 14.58 -6.61 1.36
N ASN A 1008 13.32 -7.03 1.17
CA ASN A 1008 12.85 -8.41 1.42
C ASN A 1008 13.25 -8.96 2.81
N ASP A 1009 13.14 -8.10 3.83
CA ASP A 1009 13.58 -8.30 5.23
C ASP A 1009 15.10 -8.44 5.47
N ASN A 1010 15.94 -8.34 4.44
CA ASN A 1010 17.41 -8.39 4.55
C ASN A 1010 18.08 -7.02 4.34
N TRP A 1011 19.38 -6.97 4.63
CA TRP A 1011 20.28 -5.86 4.31
C TRP A 1011 21.43 -6.39 3.47
N ASP A 1012 21.51 -5.99 2.20
CA ASP A 1012 22.71 -6.24 1.41
C ASP A 1012 23.80 -5.22 1.76
N VAL A 1013 25.01 -5.75 1.99
CA VAL A 1013 26.22 -4.99 2.31
C VAL A 1013 27.38 -5.38 1.39
N THR A 1014 27.16 -6.18 0.36
CA THR A 1014 28.24 -6.66 -0.54
C THR A 1014 28.91 -5.54 -1.33
N TRP A 1015 28.21 -4.41 -1.53
CA TRP A 1015 28.73 -3.18 -2.12
C TRP A 1015 29.44 -2.25 -1.11
N LEU A 1016 29.37 -2.52 0.19
CA LEU A 1016 29.86 -1.60 1.23
C LEU A 1016 31.41 -1.64 1.28
N GLY A 1017 32.04 -0.54 0.88
CA GLY A 1017 33.50 -0.37 0.89
C GLY A 1017 34.09 -0.11 2.28
N SER A 1018 34.88 0.96 2.40
CA SER A 1018 35.54 1.38 3.66
C SER A 1018 34.66 2.23 4.60
N GLN A 1019 33.35 2.27 4.34
CA GLN A 1019 32.35 3.05 5.09
C GLN A 1019 31.63 2.21 6.15
N ILE A 1020 30.88 2.88 7.02
CA ILE A 1020 29.97 2.23 7.98
C ILE A 1020 28.53 2.37 7.47
N GLY A 1021 27.78 1.27 7.41
CA GLY A 1021 26.37 1.26 7.10
C GLY A 1021 25.49 1.43 8.34
N TRP A 1022 24.54 2.36 8.33
CA TRP A 1022 23.41 2.38 9.27
C TRP A 1022 22.27 1.54 8.70
N LEU A 1023 21.81 0.54 9.47
CA LEU A 1023 20.79 -0.39 9.02
C LEU A 1023 19.39 0.23 9.15
N GLU A 1024 18.67 0.34 8.02
CA GLU A 1024 17.28 0.77 7.98
C GLU A 1024 16.39 -0.17 8.83
N GLY A 1025 15.41 0.44 9.52
CA GLY A 1025 14.58 -0.25 10.52
C GLY A 1025 15.21 -0.34 11.91
N SER A 1026 16.44 0.14 12.11
CA SER A 1026 16.99 0.44 13.45
C SER A 1026 16.60 1.87 13.87
N ALA A 1027 16.86 2.25 15.13
CA ALA A 1027 16.56 3.61 15.58
C ALA A 1027 17.46 4.65 14.89
N GLN A 1028 16.92 5.84 14.62
CA GLN A 1028 17.68 6.96 14.07
C GLN A 1028 18.85 7.32 14.99
N LEU A 1029 20.01 7.64 14.39
CA LEU A 1029 21.24 8.00 15.10
C LEU A 1029 20.99 9.14 16.10
N GLY A 1030 21.59 9.07 17.30
CA GLY A 1030 21.39 10.07 18.37
C GLY A 1030 20.06 10.01 19.14
N TYR A 1031 19.02 9.33 18.62
CA TYR A 1031 17.69 9.27 19.25
C TYR A 1031 17.55 8.11 20.27
N LYS A 1032 16.47 8.13 21.06
CA LYS A 1032 16.12 7.01 21.95
C LYS A 1032 15.75 5.77 21.13
N GLY A 1033 16.20 4.60 21.58
CA GLY A 1033 16.10 3.35 20.83
C GLY A 1033 17.48 2.72 20.66
N ASN A 1034 17.57 1.71 19.80
CA ASN A 1034 18.82 1.05 19.44
C ASN A 1034 19.12 1.30 17.96
N SER A 1035 20.09 2.17 17.67
CA SER A 1035 20.64 2.34 16.32
C SER A 1035 21.63 1.23 16.03
N VAL A 1036 21.61 0.66 14.82
CA VAL A 1036 22.54 -0.41 14.43
C VAL A 1036 23.46 0.08 13.32
N LEU A 1037 24.77 -0.01 13.56
CA LEU A 1037 25.83 0.28 12.60
C LEU A 1037 26.59 -1.00 12.26
N THR A 1038 26.89 -1.18 10.97
CA THR A 1038 27.54 -2.36 10.41
C THR A 1038 28.74 -1.95 9.57
N ALA A 1039 29.81 -2.74 9.57
CA ALA A 1039 30.93 -2.58 8.63
C ALA A 1039 31.75 -3.85 8.53
N HIS A 1040 32.56 -3.96 7.48
CA HIS A 1040 33.38 -5.13 7.22
C HIS A 1040 34.48 -5.33 8.27
N VAL A 1041 34.67 -6.58 8.72
CA VAL A 1041 35.84 -7.01 9.50
C VAL A 1041 37.08 -7.18 8.60
N TRP A 1042 36.84 -7.50 7.33
CA TRP A 1042 37.82 -7.70 6.27
C TRP A 1042 37.22 -7.16 4.97
N ASP A 1043 37.95 -6.26 4.29
CA ASP A 1043 37.45 -5.54 3.12
C ASP A 1043 37.66 -6.32 1.80
N ALA A 1044 37.10 -5.79 0.72
CA ALA A 1044 37.14 -6.40 -0.61
C ALA A 1044 38.55 -6.45 -1.23
N LEU A 1045 39.48 -5.63 -0.74
CA LEU A 1045 40.91 -5.67 -1.10
C LEU A 1045 41.70 -6.65 -0.21
N ASN A 1046 41.02 -7.45 0.60
CA ASN A 1046 41.57 -8.42 1.54
C ASN A 1046 42.45 -7.78 2.63
N GLN A 1047 42.13 -6.55 3.04
CA GLN A 1047 42.77 -5.82 4.13
C GLN A 1047 41.85 -5.77 5.38
N PRO A 1048 42.38 -5.43 6.57
CA PRO A 1048 41.55 -5.24 7.76
C PRO A 1048 40.50 -4.14 7.55
N GLY A 1049 39.22 -4.50 7.62
CA GLY A 1049 38.11 -3.57 7.37
C GLY A 1049 37.80 -2.63 8.54
N PRO A 1050 36.86 -1.68 8.39
CA PRO A 1050 36.59 -0.64 9.39
C PRO A 1050 36.26 -1.16 10.79
N PHE A 1051 35.60 -2.33 10.93
CA PHE A 1051 35.29 -2.94 12.23
C PHE A 1051 36.27 -4.06 12.62
N TYR A 1052 37.46 -4.11 12.04
CA TYR A 1052 38.51 -5.01 12.47
C TYR A 1052 38.90 -4.79 13.94
N GLY A 1053 38.78 -5.83 14.76
CA GLY A 1053 39.08 -5.76 16.19
C GLY A 1053 37.98 -5.17 17.06
N LEU A 1054 36.75 -5.02 16.54
CA LEU A 1054 35.57 -4.60 17.31
C LEU A 1054 35.35 -5.42 18.59
N ASP A 1055 35.75 -6.70 18.59
CA ASP A 1055 35.71 -7.63 19.72
C ASP A 1055 36.70 -7.31 20.86
N LYS A 1056 37.64 -6.39 20.64
CA LYS A 1056 38.64 -5.95 21.63
C LYS A 1056 38.13 -4.82 22.53
N LEU A 1057 37.02 -4.18 22.18
CA LEU A 1057 36.36 -3.17 22.99
C LEU A 1057 35.91 -3.74 24.33
N LYS A 1058 35.88 -2.89 25.36
CA LYS A 1058 35.60 -3.24 26.74
C LYS A 1058 34.58 -2.29 27.34
N TYR A 1059 33.96 -2.74 28.44
CA TYR A 1059 33.10 -1.89 29.25
C TYR A 1059 33.82 -0.59 29.63
N GLY A 1060 33.23 0.56 29.29
CA GLY A 1060 33.82 1.88 29.52
C GLY A 1060 34.55 2.51 28.33
N ASP A 1061 34.81 1.76 27.25
CA ASP A 1061 35.38 2.34 26.03
C ASP A 1061 34.36 3.27 25.34
N LYS A 1062 34.85 4.28 24.63
CA LYS A 1062 34.02 5.30 23.98
C LYS A 1062 33.78 4.99 22.50
N VAL A 1063 32.57 5.31 22.05
CA VAL A 1063 32.17 5.39 20.64
C VAL A 1063 31.52 6.76 20.47
N ILE A 1064 32.04 7.59 19.58
CA ILE A 1064 31.60 8.98 19.41
C ILE A 1064 31.00 9.12 18.02
N LEU A 1065 29.74 9.53 17.95
CA LEU A 1065 29.07 9.90 16.71
C LEU A 1065 29.17 11.42 16.55
N HIS A 1066 29.77 11.86 15.45
CA HIS A 1066 29.81 13.26 15.04
C HIS A 1066 28.69 13.49 14.05
N ALA A 1067 27.68 14.26 14.45
CA ALA A 1067 26.48 14.49 13.66
C ALA A 1067 25.84 15.84 14.01
N TRP A 1068 25.27 16.53 13.02
CA TRP A 1068 24.54 17.80 13.20
C TRP A 1068 25.31 18.89 13.99
N GLY A 1069 26.63 18.92 13.81
CA GLY A 1069 27.52 19.86 14.50
C GLY A 1069 27.76 19.56 15.99
N GLN A 1070 27.40 18.36 16.46
CA GLN A 1070 27.55 17.92 17.85
C GLN A 1070 28.28 16.57 17.94
N ALA A 1071 28.90 16.32 19.10
CA ALA A 1071 29.55 15.04 19.39
C ALA A 1071 28.76 14.24 20.43
N TYR A 1072 28.11 13.17 19.98
CA TYR A 1072 27.32 12.23 20.79
C TYR A 1072 28.23 11.13 21.32
N VAL A 1073 28.55 11.17 22.61
CA VAL A 1073 29.51 10.24 23.24
C VAL A 1073 28.78 9.08 23.88
N TYR A 1074 28.89 7.91 23.27
CA TYR A 1074 28.42 6.62 23.80
C TYR A 1074 29.54 5.90 24.57
N GLU A 1075 29.16 5.11 25.56
CA GLU A 1075 30.07 4.28 26.37
C GLU A 1075 29.65 2.81 26.30
N VAL A 1076 30.59 1.92 25.95
CA VAL A 1076 30.38 0.48 25.78
C VAL A 1076 29.93 -0.18 27.08
N ARG A 1077 28.89 -1.02 26.99
CA ARG A 1077 28.30 -1.77 28.11
C ARG A 1077 28.35 -3.27 27.93
N GLU A 1078 28.24 -3.76 26.70
CA GLU A 1078 28.20 -5.19 26.40
C GLU A 1078 29.01 -5.49 25.15
N VAL A 1079 29.82 -6.56 25.18
CA VAL A 1079 30.51 -7.12 24.01
C VAL A 1079 30.28 -8.63 24.04
N PHE A 1080 29.63 -9.18 23.02
CA PHE A 1080 29.28 -10.59 22.98
C PHE A 1080 29.15 -11.11 21.54
N SER A 1081 29.27 -12.43 21.38
CA SER A 1081 29.32 -13.09 20.08
C SER A 1081 28.07 -13.95 19.87
N VAL A 1082 27.28 -13.62 18.86
CA VAL A 1082 26.06 -14.34 18.45
C VAL A 1082 26.30 -15.16 17.20
N LYS A 1083 25.37 -16.07 16.88
CA LYS A 1083 25.32 -16.70 15.56
C LYS A 1083 24.58 -15.80 14.55
N PRO A 1084 24.77 -15.97 13.22
CA PRO A 1084 24.18 -15.11 12.20
C PRO A 1084 22.65 -14.97 12.25
N GLU A 1085 21.92 -16.01 12.67
CA GLU A 1085 20.45 -16.03 12.74
C GLU A 1085 19.86 -15.15 13.88
N ASN A 1086 20.68 -14.61 14.79
CA ASN A 1086 20.19 -13.93 15.98
C ASN A 1086 19.92 -12.42 15.79
N VAL A 1087 19.16 -12.04 14.75
CA VAL A 1087 18.77 -10.64 14.50
C VAL A 1087 18.00 -10.03 15.68
N LYS A 1088 17.22 -10.83 16.44
CA LYS A 1088 16.55 -10.37 17.67
C LYS A 1088 17.54 -9.86 18.73
N ALA A 1089 18.76 -10.37 18.78
CA ALA A 1089 19.82 -9.80 19.62
C ALA A 1089 20.38 -8.49 19.02
N MET A 1090 20.61 -8.41 17.72
CA MET A 1090 21.10 -7.19 17.07
C MET A 1090 20.12 -6.02 17.23
N MET A 1091 18.84 -6.24 16.91
CA MET A 1091 17.77 -5.25 16.89
C MET A 1091 17.05 -5.06 18.23
N LYS A 1092 17.62 -5.55 19.34
CA LYS A 1092 16.97 -5.49 20.66
C LYS A 1092 16.61 -4.05 21.04
N HIS A 1093 15.33 -3.79 21.28
CA HIS A 1093 14.85 -2.47 21.72
C HIS A 1093 15.49 -2.02 23.05
N GLN A 1094 15.69 -0.71 23.19
CA GLN A 1094 16.29 -0.08 24.36
C GLN A 1094 15.58 1.25 24.68
N GLU A 1095 15.34 1.52 25.96
CA GLU A 1095 14.59 2.72 26.42
C GLU A 1095 15.41 4.03 26.39
N LYS A 1096 16.74 3.92 26.31
CA LYS A 1096 17.68 5.05 26.17
C LYS A 1096 18.21 5.11 24.73
N ALA A 1097 18.96 6.14 24.38
CA ALA A 1097 19.74 6.15 23.15
C ALA A 1097 20.90 5.15 23.26
N TRP A 1098 20.83 4.05 22.53
CA TRP A 1098 21.85 3.02 22.43
C TRP A 1098 22.33 2.89 20.97
N LEU A 1099 23.58 2.47 20.84
CA LEU A 1099 24.25 2.20 19.58
C LEU A 1099 24.80 0.78 19.63
N THR A 1100 24.41 -0.07 18.68
CA THR A 1100 24.94 -1.42 18.49
C THR A 1100 25.82 -1.45 17.25
N LEU A 1101 27.10 -1.78 17.42
CA LEU A 1101 28.04 -2.02 16.33
C LEU A 1101 28.09 -3.54 16.05
N VAL A 1102 28.04 -3.94 14.78
CA VAL A 1102 28.02 -5.35 14.35
C VAL A 1102 29.03 -5.68 13.25
N THR A 1103 29.74 -6.80 13.39
CA THR A 1103 30.62 -7.34 12.32
C THR A 1103 30.83 -8.86 12.41
N CYS A 1104 31.47 -9.46 11.40
CA CYS A 1104 31.80 -10.88 11.31
C CYS A 1104 32.92 -11.32 12.28
N GLN A 1105 32.85 -12.56 12.77
CA GLN A 1105 33.87 -13.17 13.63
C GLN A 1105 34.02 -14.67 13.36
N GLY A 1106 35.24 -15.19 13.52
CA GLY A 1106 35.52 -16.64 13.43
C GLY A 1106 35.49 -17.13 11.98
N TYR A 1107 36.46 -16.66 11.19
CA TYR A 1107 36.69 -17.15 9.82
C TYR A 1107 37.22 -18.59 9.85
N ASP A 1108 36.69 -19.45 8.99
CA ASP A 1108 37.15 -20.82 8.77
C ASP A 1108 37.74 -20.95 7.37
N GLU A 1109 39.04 -21.22 7.29
CA GLU A 1109 39.79 -21.28 6.03
C GLU A 1109 39.30 -22.41 5.10
N ASN A 1110 38.71 -23.48 5.65
CA ASN A 1110 38.27 -24.65 4.86
C ASN A 1110 36.93 -24.38 4.16
N SER A 1111 35.98 -23.76 4.85
CA SER A 1111 34.67 -23.39 4.27
C SER A 1111 34.69 -22.03 3.57
N GLY A 1112 35.59 -21.12 3.98
CA GLY A 1112 35.60 -19.73 3.54
C GLY A 1112 34.55 -18.85 4.23
N GLU A 1113 33.91 -19.33 5.30
CA GLU A 1113 32.78 -18.66 5.97
C GLU A 1113 33.15 -18.05 7.33
N TYR A 1114 32.38 -17.05 7.78
CA TYR A 1114 32.47 -16.48 9.14
C TYR A 1114 31.35 -17.04 10.04
N GLN A 1115 31.74 -17.90 10.99
CA GLN A 1115 30.82 -18.70 11.79
C GLN A 1115 29.99 -17.89 12.81
N ARG A 1116 30.38 -16.64 13.14
CA ARG A 1116 29.73 -15.82 14.18
C ARG A 1116 29.64 -14.34 13.80
N ARG A 1117 28.95 -13.57 14.64
CA ARG A 1117 28.86 -12.10 14.61
C ARG A 1117 29.17 -11.52 15.98
N VAL A 1118 29.98 -10.46 16.04
CA VAL A 1118 30.24 -9.70 17.27
C VAL A 1118 29.26 -8.56 17.34
N LEU A 1119 28.63 -8.39 18.51
CA LEU A 1119 27.79 -7.25 18.84
C LEU A 1119 28.47 -6.47 19.99
N VAL A 1120 28.71 -5.18 19.76
CA VAL A 1120 29.13 -4.23 20.79
C VAL A 1120 28.00 -3.25 21.02
N ARG A 1121 27.44 -3.22 22.24
CA ARG A 1121 26.41 -2.27 22.62
C ARG A 1121 26.96 -1.16 23.51
N ALA A 1122 26.75 0.08 23.10
CA ALA A 1122 27.10 1.29 23.84
C ALA A 1122 25.84 2.13 24.12
N VAL A 1123 25.84 2.89 25.22
CA VAL A 1123 24.74 3.78 25.62
C VAL A 1123 25.21 5.23 25.65
N LEU A 1124 24.37 6.16 25.18
CA LEU A 1124 24.69 7.59 25.14
C LEU A 1124 24.87 8.13 26.57
N MET A 1125 25.99 8.81 26.80
CA MET A 1125 26.37 9.36 28.10
C MET A 1125 26.34 10.88 28.15
N GLU A 1126 26.82 11.54 27.10
CA GLU A 1126 26.89 13.00 26.98
C GLU A 1126 26.77 13.40 25.50
N VAL A 1127 26.25 14.61 25.24
CA VAL A 1127 26.26 15.28 23.94
C VAL A 1127 27.00 16.60 24.13
N LYS A 1128 27.89 16.95 23.21
CA LYS A 1128 28.79 18.11 23.28
C LYS A 1128 28.64 19.03 22.07
#